data_AF-A0A947B4N2-F1
#
_entry.id   AF-A0A947B4N2-F1
#
_cell.length_a   1.000
_cell.length_b   1.000
_cell.length_c   1.000
_cell.angle_alpha   90.00
_cell.angle_beta   90.00
_cell.angle_gamma   90.00
#
_symmetry.space_group_name_H-M   'P 1'
#
loop_
_entity.id
_entity.type
_entity.pdbx_description
1 polymer ?
#
loop_
_entity_poly.entity_id
_entity_poly.type
_entity_poly.pdbx_seq_one_letter_code
_entity_poly.pdbx_strand_id
1 'polypeptide(L)'
;LVELDGEPAERLREALSEQIKSEVDRLSRRLMQLRLEKQGEDDEALIQELASRRLVLRQLGWRSSYQDITAEERQVLEELIPAAIRENQAELADARAQMKCSKSGRRMRRLISDYELTAFISLHLSSHGDGVGAFNDGWLYDLRAQINRTAIYSPINRILNSVSRQVEEQLGLPKLFQDTLRPSPLRSWQSYLPDRPALGGEVSALAGFLGLSLVTLNDDRSYWGTPYDRAENVDWDYLRQQSRLIVGLINKLSREPGLVSNRLPLQGFSTLSGRANFIRQGELFPDQPASDTLVLTYQGPSLFYSMVDSAGSFQVRGLADRKHVVHKAILEGFHFDQSSGEIIWAIDKAMTGKEAYRVKMRRRFMETDLVMFACRVTTLFGLLEPRTFNYLTKIKLIDGRTEAKPLRYWWSRIDTRSSTLANIFLEPITPFKLTLSDTVLKRKLVLLNAEPSNPEGRGYRVENWPVIPATEYRVARDMWDLLLPRVDNLEEHGINNERIRSLQREGIESLRRAEQALKERRYDRFMEESRTSWALASRIYNDVETTQKDVLFGVLFYVALFVPFSYCLERLLFPFVDIHKRIIAFLVILGLVIAVIYSVHPAFQLTYSPLVVILAFFILGLSVIVALIILGRFEQEMVLLQQRARHMKGSEISKTKAFVAAFALGVGNLRRRPIRTVLTCATLIILTFTIMSFTTVKSMRYRGRLRLQERSPYQGLLIKILNWDSLPTEALGTVENKFYGQAEVVPRVWLENEDRTQAAVVPIRLEGKEVLARGVVGLSSREPEVSNLGDILSCGRWFRPEERRVILLSDRVARSLGVSLQQPEKATVSLWGTDFQVVGCFRG
;
A
#
# COMPACT_ATOMS: atom_id res chain seq x y z
N LEU A 1 2.73 -13.73 52.97
CA LEU A 1 1.49 -12.99 52.68
C LEU A 1 0.86 -12.44 53.95
N VAL A 2 0.67 -13.25 55.00
CA VAL A 2 -0.06 -12.86 56.23
C VAL A 2 0.75 -11.97 57.20
N GLU A 3 2.09 -11.96 57.13
CA GLU A 3 2.96 -11.23 58.08
C GLU A 3 3.64 -9.97 57.48
N LEU A 4 3.32 -9.60 56.23
CA LEU A 4 3.91 -8.42 55.59
C LEU A 4 3.03 -7.19 55.87
N ASP A 5 3.63 -6.16 56.47
CA ASP A 5 3.02 -4.85 56.74
C ASP A 5 3.86 -3.71 56.15
N GLY A 6 3.20 -2.60 55.77
CA GLY A 6 3.85 -1.40 55.23
C GLY A 6 4.32 -1.54 53.77
N GLU A 7 5.45 -0.91 53.44
CA GLU A 7 6.00 -0.83 52.07
C GLU A 7 6.21 -2.20 51.37
N PRO A 8 6.68 -3.28 52.04
CA PRO A 8 6.83 -4.59 51.41
C PRO A 8 5.49 -5.22 51.00
N ALA A 9 4.42 -4.97 51.77
CA ALA A 9 3.08 -5.47 51.47
C ALA A 9 2.50 -4.75 50.24
N GLU A 10 2.73 -3.43 50.14
CA GLU A 10 2.31 -2.64 48.98
C GLU A 10 3.01 -3.08 47.70
N ARG A 11 4.33 -3.27 47.72
CA ARG A 11 5.09 -3.74 46.54
C ARG A 11 4.68 -5.13 46.07
N LEU A 12 4.44 -6.04 47.02
CA LEU A 12 3.93 -7.37 46.70
C LEU A 12 2.54 -7.29 46.06
N ARG A 13 1.68 -6.39 46.56
CA ARG A 13 0.36 -6.14 45.98
C ARG A 13 0.42 -5.57 44.58
N GLU A 14 1.31 -4.62 44.31
CA GLU A 14 1.52 -4.08 42.96
C GLU A 14 1.97 -5.18 41.98
N ALA A 15 2.96 -5.99 42.37
CA ALA A 15 3.45 -7.09 41.54
C ALA A 15 2.38 -8.16 41.25
N LEU A 16 1.54 -8.50 42.24
CA LEU A 16 0.47 -9.47 42.06
C LEU A 16 -0.75 -8.89 41.30
N SER A 17 -1.03 -7.60 41.47
CA SER A 17 -2.15 -6.91 40.81
C SER A 17 -2.03 -6.98 39.27
N GLU A 18 -0.83 -6.76 38.72
CA GLU A 18 -0.63 -6.83 37.26
C GLU A 18 -0.78 -8.27 36.72
N GLN A 19 -0.34 -9.27 37.48
CA GLN A 19 -0.55 -10.68 37.13
C GLN A 19 -2.04 -11.08 37.21
N ILE A 20 -2.75 -10.60 38.24
CA ILE A 20 -4.20 -10.81 38.37
C ILE A 20 -4.92 -10.26 37.14
N LYS A 21 -4.64 -9.00 36.75
CA LYS A 21 -5.28 -8.40 35.57
C LYS A 21 -4.99 -9.17 34.28
N SER A 22 -3.73 -9.61 34.10
CA SER A 22 -3.30 -10.37 32.92
C SER A 22 -3.99 -11.73 32.83
N GLU A 23 -4.13 -12.45 33.95
CA GLU A 23 -4.88 -13.72 33.98
C GLU A 23 -6.39 -13.51 33.84
N VAL A 24 -6.97 -12.44 34.40
CA VAL A 24 -8.38 -12.07 34.16
C VAL A 24 -8.65 -11.80 32.68
N ASP A 25 -7.73 -11.11 31.99
CA ASP A 25 -7.82 -10.87 30.55
C ASP A 25 -7.74 -12.19 29.76
N ARG A 26 -6.76 -13.05 30.08
CA ARG A 26 -6.59 -14.37 29.45
C ARG A 26 -7.85 -15.24 29.60
N LEU A 27 -8.40 -15.32 30.82
CA LEU A 27 -9.64 -16.04 31.09
C LEU A 27 -10.84 -15.40 30.40
N SER A 28 -10.91 -14.07 30.35
CA SER A 28 -12.00 -13.36 29.66
C SER A 28 -12.00 -13.64 28.16
N ARG A 29 -10.83 -13.65 27.52
CA ARG A 29 -10.66 -14.04 26.11
C ARG A 29 -11.06 -15.49 25.88
N ARG A 30 -10.61 -16.42 26.74
CA ARG A 30 -10.97 -17.84 26.63
C ARG A 30 -12.47 -18.08 26.84
N LEU A 31 -13.09 -17.42 27.82
CA LEU A 31 -14.53 -17.47 28.05
C LEU A 31 -15.33 -16.91 26.87
N MET A 32 -14.88 -15.80 26.28
CA MET A 32 -15.51 -15.24 25.09
C MET A 32 -15.44 -16.23 23.92
N GLN A 33 -14.31 -16.91 23.74
CA GLN A 33 -14.13 -17.96 22.75
C GLN A 33 -15.09 -19.12 22.96
N LEU A 34 -15.07 -19.75 24.14
CA LEU A 34 -15.90 -20.91 24.45
C LEU A 34 -17.41 -20.61 24.31
N ARG A 35 -17.86 -19.44 24.78
CA ARG A 35 -19.27 -19.02 24.67
C ARG A 35 -19.75 -18.84 23.23
N LEU A 36 -18.85 -18.51 22.31
CA LEU A 36 -19.15 -18.31 20.90
C LEU A 36 -19.01 -19.61 20.07
N GLU A 37 -18.23 -20.60 20.54
CA GLU A 37 -17.99 -21.86 19.84
C GLU A 37 -19.10 -22.91 20.03
N LYS A 38 -19.81 -22.91 21.17
CA LYS A 38 -20.95 -23.80 21.51
C LYS A 38 -20.85 -25.23 20.94
N GLN A 39 -20.15 -26.14 21.64
CA GLN A 39 -20.23 -27.58 21.36
C GLN A 39 -20.25 -28.44 22.64
N GLY A 40 -21.44 -28.72 23.18
CA GLY A 40 -21.69 -29.83 24.13
C GLY A 40 -21.87 -29.45 25.61
N GLU A 41 -22.27 -30.43 26.43
CA GLU A 41 -22.46 -30.29 27.89
C GLU A 41 -21.13 -30.09 28.64
N ASP A 42 -20.03 -30.66 28.14
CA ASP A 42 -18.68 -30.51 28.74
C ASP A 42 -18.15 -29.06 28.66
N ASP A 43 -18.52 -28.31 27.63
CA ASP A 43 -18.17 -26.89 27.48
C ASP A 43 -18.86 -26.02 28.54
N GLU A 44 -20.07 -26.37 29.00
CA GLU A 44 -20.80 -25.59 30.01
C GLU A 44 -20.15 -25.70 31.39
N ALA A 45 -19.71 -26.90 31.78
CA ALA A 45 -18.97 -27.12 33.02
C ALA A 45 -17.65 -26.31 33.03
N LEU A 46 -16.88 -26.38 31.93
CA LEU A 46 -15.64 -25.61 31.78
C LEU A 46 -15.90 -24.09 31.78
N ILE A 47 -16.97 -23.61 31.14
CA ILE A 47 -17.34 -22.19 31.16
C ILE A 47 -17.67 -21.73 32.59
N GLN A 48 -18.39 -22.54 33.36
CA GLN A 48 -18.71 -22.22 34.76
C GLN A 48 -17.45 -22.18 35.62
N GLU A 49 -16.54 -23.15 35.48
CA GLU A 49 -15.26 -23.20 36.19
C GLU A 49 -14.36 -22.00 35.86
N LEU A 50 -14.18 -21.67 34.57
CA LEU A 50 -13.35 -20.52 34.19
C LEU A 50 -14.01 -19.20 34.61
N ALA A 51 -15.34 -19.12 34.64
CA ALA A 51 -16.06 -17.95 35.09
C ALA A 51 -15.96 -17.73 36.61
N SER A 52 -16.03 -18.80 37.42
CA SER A 52 -15.84 -18.74 38.87
C SER A 52 -14.40 -18.34 39.19
N ARG A 53 -13.41 -18.97 38.55
CA ARG A 53 -11.99 -18.60 38.71
C ARG A 53 -11.71 -17.14 38.36
N ARG A 54 -12.28 -16.64 37.26
CA ARG A 54 -12.17 -15.22 36.88
C ARG A 54 -12.80 -14.29 37.93
N LEU A 55 -13.91 -14.70 38.55
CA LEU A 55 -14.59 -13.91 39.58
C LEU A 55 -13.74 -13.81 40.86
N VAL A 56 -13.14 -14.90 41.31
CA VAL A 56 -12.19 -14.91 42.44
C VAL A 56 -11.01 -13.97 42.16
N LEU A 57 -10.40 -14.05 40.96
CA LEU A 57 -9.31 -13.15 40.57
C LEU A 57 -9.73 -11.67 40.55
N ARG A 58 -10.93 -11.34 40.06
CA ARG A 58 -11.45 -9.97 40.09
C ARG A 58 -11.67 -9.45 41.50
N GLN A 59 -12.19 -10.29 42.40
CA GLN A 59 -12.35 -9.93 43.82
C GLN A 59 -10.99 -9.66 44.47
N LEU A 60 -9.99 -10.51 44.22
CA LEU A 60 -8.62 -10.29 44.69
C LEU A 60 -8.00 -9.01 44.14
N GLY A 61 -8.29 -8.65 42.88
CA GLY A 61 -7.82 -7.41 42.27
C GLY A 61 -8.40 -6.12 42.88
N TRP A 62 -9.53 -6.19 43.57
CA TRP A 62 -10.17 -5.03 44.24
C TRP A 62 -9.79 -4.89 45.71
N ARG A 63 -9.11 -5.87 46.30
CA ARG A 63 -8.70 -5.82 47.71
C ARG A 63 -7.53 -4.85 47.90
N SER A 64 -7.59 -4.07 48.97
CA SER A 64 -6.51 -3.19 49.42
C SER A 64 -5.41 -3.94 50.19
N SER A 65 -5.74 -5.09 50.79
CA SER A 65 -4.83 -5.94 51.57
C SER A 65 -5.12 -7.44 51.34
N TYR A 66 -4.09 -8.28 51.48
CA TYR A 66 -4.17 -9.73 51.38
C TYR A 66 -4.09 -10.45 52.74
N GLN A 67 -4.31 -9.74 53.84
CA GLN A 67 -4.28 -10.31 55.19
C GLN A 67 -5.50 -11.20 55.49
N ASP A 68 -6.70 -10.81 55.01
CA ASP A 68 -7.96 -11.49 55.29
C ASP A 68 -8.48 -12.31 54.08
N ILE A 69 -7.61 -13.13 53.48
CA ILE A 69 -7.96 -13.96 52.31
C ILE A 69 -8.38 -15.38 52.72
N THR A 70 -9.33 -15.94 51.98
CA THR A 70 -9.75 -17.35 52.11
C THR A 70 -8.65 -18.31 51.67
N ALA A 71 -8.76 -19.60 52.05
CA ALA A 71 -7.80 -20.62 51.64
C ALA A 71 -7.74 -20.79 50.10
N GLU A 72 -8.88 -20.66 49.41
CA GLU A 72 -8.98 -20.71 47.95
C GLU A 72 -8.30 -19.50 47.29
N GLU A 73 -8.58 -18.27 47.76
CA GLU A 73 -7.91 -17.06 47.29
C GLU A 73 -6.39 -17.11 47.50
N ARG A 74 -5.96 -17.67 48.63
CA ARG A 74 -4.53 -17.86 48.94
C ARG A 74 -3.86 -18.80 47.94
N GLN A 75 -4.49 -19.92 47.60
CA GLN A 75 -3.96 -20.84 46.60
C GLN A 75 -3.82 -20.15 45.24
N VAL A 76 -4.83 -19.39 44.81
CA VAL A 76 -4.79 -18.63 43.55
C VAL A 76 -3.65 -17.61 43.54
N LEU A 77 -3.41 -16.89 44.64
CA LEU A 77 -2.27 -15.96 44.74
C LEU A 77 -0.93 -16.70 44.70
N GLU A 78 -0.79 -17.83 45.40
CA GLU A 78 0.43 -18.65 45.40
C GLU A 78 0.79 -19.15 43.98
N GLU A 79 -0.20 -19.46 43.15
CA GLU A 79 0.00 -19.82 41.73
C GLU A 79 0.55 -18.66 40.87
N LEU A 80 0.26 -17.40 41.23
CA LEU A 80 0.70 -16.21 40.49
C LEU A 80 2.11 -15.73 40.90
N ILE A 81 2.58 -16.06 42.10
CA ILE A 81 3.88 -15.62 42.63
C ILE A 81 5.04 -15.95 41.67
N PRO A 82 5.17 -17.17 41.10
CA PRO A 82 6.25 -17.47 40.17
C PRO A 82 6.22 -16.59 38.91
N ALA A 83 5.03 -16.22 38.42
CA ALA A 83 4.89 -15.34 37.26
C ALA A 83 5.29 -13.90 37.61
N ALA A 84 4.85 -13.38 38.76
CA ALA A 84 5.22 -12.06 39.25
C ALA A 84 6.74 -11.92 39.47
N ILE A 85 7.38 -12.97 40.02
CA ILE A 85 8.85 -13.00 40.19
C ILE A 85 9.55 -12.92 38.83
N ARG A 86 9.12 -13.71 37.84
CA ARG A 86 9.73 -13.70 36.50
C ARG A 86 9.61 -12.33 35.83
N GLU A 87 8.45 -11.69 35.91
CA GLU A 87 8.21 -10.35 35.34
C GLU A 87 9.12 -9.30 35.98
N ASN A 88 9.15 -9.22 37.32
CA ASN A 88 10.02 -8.27 38.02
C ASN A 88 11.51 -8.53 37.77
N GLN A 89 11.92 -9.79 37.60
CA GLN A 89 13.29 -10.13 37.20
C GLN A 89 13.61 -9.66 35.78
N ALA A 90 12.65 -9.75 34.85
CA ALA A 90 12.80 -9.26 33.49
C ALA A 90 12.91 -7.72 33.46
N GLU A 91 12.07 -7.00 34.21
CA GLU A 91 12.16 -5.54 34.39
C GLU A 91 13.53 -5.12 34.94
N LEU A 92 14.01 -5.81 35.98
CA LEU A 92 15.32 -5.54 36.57
C LEU A 92 16.46 -5.81 35.56
N ALA A 93 16.36 -6.87 34.76
CA ALA A 93 17.35 -7.20 33.74
C ALA A 93 17.40 -6.13 32.64
N ASP A 94 16.24 -5.69 32.16
CA ASP A 94 16.11 -4.61 31.16
C ASP A 94 16.66 -3.28 31.72
N ALA A 95 16.23 -2.87 32.92
CA ALA A 95 16.75 -1.65 33.56
C ALA A 95 18.29 -1.67 33.73
N ARG A 96 18.87 -2.84 34.06
CA ARG A 96 20.33 -3.02 34.12
C ARG A 96 20.98 -2.89 32.74
N ALA A 97 20.36 -3.45 31.70
CA ALA A 97 20.84 -3.32 30.32
C ALA A 97 20.81 -1.86 29.85
N GLN A 98 19.72 -1.13 30.09
CA GLN A 98 19.59 0.29 29.78
C GLN A 98 20.63 1.14 30.53
N MET A 99 20.83 0.86 31.83
CA MET A 99 21.84 1.53 32.63
C MET A 99 23.26 1.28 32.07
N LYS A 100 23.56 0.06 31.63
CA LYS A 100 24.84 -0.29 30.98
C LYS A 100 25.03 0.50 29.68
N CYS A 101 24.00 0.56 28.82
CA CYS A 101 24.01 1.33 27.58
C CYS A 101 24.24 2.83 27.83
N SER A 102 23.53 3.40 28.83
CA SER A 102 23.69 4.80 29.23
C SER A 102 25.09 5.11 29.76
N LYS A 103 25.64 4.24 30.63
CA LYS A 103 27.01 4.36 31.13
C LYS A 103 28.05 4.27 30.00
N SER A 104 27.86 3.34 29.06
CA SER A 104 28.72 3.19 27.88
C SER A 104 28.70 4.44 27.00
N GLY A 105 27.51 4.97 26.69
CA GLY A 105 27.36 6.21 25.91
C GLY A 105 28.00 7.42 26.58
N ARG A 106 27.89 7.55 27.91
CA ARG A 106 28.58 8.61 28.67
C ARG A 106 30.10 8.44 28.63
N ARG A 107 30.61 7.21 28.77
CA ARG A 107 32.05 6.92 28.67
C ARG A 107 32.56 7.29 27.29
N MET A 108 31.86 6.89 26.23
CA MET A 108 32.23 7.26 24.86
C MET A 108 32.25 8.78 24.68
N ARG A 109 31.22 9.48 25.14
CA ARG A 109 31.15 10.95 25.06
C ARG A 109 32.33 11.63 25.77
N ARG A 110 32.78 11.10 26.91
CA ARG A 110 33.96 11.61 27.63
C ARG A 110 35.26 11.33 26.90
N LEU A 111 35.38 10.18 26.24
CA LEU A 111 36.59 9.84 25.48
C LEU A 111 36.77 10.74 24.25
N ILE A 112 35.66 11.17 23.64
CA ILE A 112 35.68 12.01 22.44
C ILE A 112 35.46 13.50 22.72
N SER A 113 35.24 13.91 23.99
CA SER A 113 34.88 15.30 24.30
C SER A 113 35.98 16.30 23.97
N ASP A 114 37.23 15.84 23.96
CA ASP A 114 38.41 16.67 23.70
C ASP A 114 38.70 16.80 22.20
N TYR A 115 37.90 16.12 21.35
CA TYR A 115 38.06 16.12 19.90
C TYR A 115 36.84 16.76 19.22
N GLU A 116 37.09 17.56 18.19
CA GLU A 116 36.05 18.06 17.31
C GLU A 116 35.80 17.06 16.16
N LEU A 117 34.54 16.66 15.95
CA LEU A 117 34.19 15.74 14.88
C LEU A 117 34.22 16.47 13.52
N THR A 118 35.33 16.31 12.78
CA THR A 118 35.51 16.96 11.47
C THR A 118 34.82 16.21 10.33
N ALA A 119 34.98 14.88 10.27
CA ALA A 119 34.38 14.05 9.24
C ALA A 119 34.08 12.64 9.78
N PHE A 120 33.08 11.99 9.19
CA PHE A 120 32.74 10.60 9.44
C PHE A 120 33.06 9.77 8.20
N ILE A 121 33.91 8.75 8.34
CA ILE A 121 34.30 7.85 7.27
C ILE A 121 33.73 6.47 7.58
N SER A 122 32.93 5.94 6.67
CA SER A 122 32.48 4.55 6.68
C SER A 122 33.08 3.78 5.49
N LEU A 123 33.08 2.46 5.56
CA LEU A 123 33.65 1.58 4.53
C LEU A 123 32.56 0.63 4.02
N HIS A 124 32.45 0.50 2.69
CA HIS A 124 31.63 -0.51 2.02
C HIS A 124 32.47 -1.16 0.91
N LEU A 125 33.35 -2.07 1.32
CA LEU A 125 34.41 -2.59 0.47
C LEU A 125 34.13 -4.03 0.01
N SER A 126 34.65 -4.37 -1.17
CA SER A 126 34.66 -5.72 -1.74
C SER A 126 36.06 -6.09 -2.23
N SER A 127 36.34 -7.38 -2.35
CA SER A 127 37.56 -7.88 -2.98
C SER A 127 37.51 -7.85 -4.51
N HIS A 128 36.37 -7.55 -5.11
CA HIS A 128 36.21 -7.40 -6.57
C HIS A 128 35.90 -5.95 -6.92
N GLY A 129 35.95 -5.61 -8.21
CA GLY A 129 35.65 -4.27 -8.71
C GLY A 129 36.88 -3.61 -9.32
N ASP A 130 36.87 -2.29 -9.39
CA ASP A 130 37.85 -1.55 -10.19
C ASP A 130 38.45 -0.29 -9.60
N GLY A 131 38.19 -0.07 -8.32
CA GLY A 131 38.66 1.08 -7.61
C GLY A 131 37.79 1.40 -6.43
N VAL A 132 38.08 2.54 -5.81
CA VAL A 132 37.34 3.07 -4.68
C VAL A 132 36.91 4.49 -4.96
N GLY A 133 35.66 4.80 -4.66
CA GLY A 133 35.13 6.16 -4.64
C GLY A 133 34.63 6.56 -3.26
N ALA A 134 34.46 7.86 -3.05
CA ALA A 134 33.82 8.42 -1.87
C ALA A 134 32.38 8.83 -2.19
N PHE A 135 31.41 8.41 -1.37
CA PHE A 135 29.99 8.70 -1.56
C PHE A 135 29.36 9.27 -0.29
N ASN A 136 28.47 10.25 -0.47
CA ASN A 136 27.65 10.85 0.59
C ASN A 136 26.15 10.52 0.45
N ASP A 137 25.78 9.91 -0.67
CA ASP A 137 24.43 9.51 -1.05
C ASP A 137 24.47 8.01 -1.43
N GLY A 138 23.35 7.32 -1.19
CA GLY A 138 23.18 5.88 -1.40
C GLY A 138 21.68 5.55 -1.49
N TRP A 139 21.27 4.36 -1.05
CA TRP A 139 19.86 3.93 -1.10
C TRP A 139 19.18 3.83 0.27
N LEU A 140 19.82 4.33 1.34
CA LEU A 140 19.18 4.38 2.65
C LEU A 140 18.10 5.46 2.69
N TYR A 141 18.38 6.69 2.23
CA TYR A 141 17.39 7.77 2.21
C TYR A 141 17.02 8.23 0.80
N ASP A 142 15.74 8.13 0.46
CA ASP A 142 15.17 8.73 -0.75
C ASP A 142 15.00 10.26 -0.57
N LEU A 143 16.11 10.99 -0.75
CA LEU A 143 16.19 12.43 -0.58
C LEU A 143 15.38 13.17 -1.66
N ARG A 144 14.75 14.27 -1.27
CA ARG A 144 14.11 15.17 -2.23
C ARG A 144 15.12 15.69 -3.23
N ALA A 145 14.74 15.74 -4.51
CA ALA A 145 15.55 16.27 -5.61
C ALA A 145 16.11 17.70 -5.39
N GLN A 146 15.51 18.49 -4.49
CA GLN A 146 15.96 19.84 -4.13
C GLN A 146 17.21 19.84 -3.25
N ILE A 147 17.56 18.71 -2.64
CA ILE A 147 18.67 18.58 -1.71
C ILE A 147 19.90 18.17 -2.51
N ASN A 148 20.75 19.15 -2.78
CA ASN A 148 22.01 18.92 -3.47
C ASN A 148 23.18 19.20 -2.51
N ARG A 149 23.96 18.15 -2.24
CA ARG A 149 25.12 18.21 -1.33
C ARG A 149 26.44 18.45 -2.05
N THR A 150 26.49 18.42 -3.38
CA THR A 150 27.74 18.46 -4.17
C THR A 150 28.63 19.66 -3.84
N ALA A 151 28.05 20.85 -3.65
CA ALA A 151 28.81 22.05 -3.30
C ALA A 151 29.49 21.96 -1.91
N ILE A 152 28.87 21.26 -0.97
CA ILE A 152 29.38 21.07 0.40
C ILE A 152 30.58 20.13 0.40
N TYR A 153 30.54 19.07 -0.42
CA TYR A 153 31.60 18.07 -0.53
C TYR A 153 32.73 18.47 -1.49
N SER A 154 32.61 19.63 -2.14
CA SER A 154 33.60 20.16 -3.07
C SER A 154 35.03 20.32 -2.49
N PRO A 155 35.23 20.81 -1.24
CA PRO A 155 36.57 20.90 -0.64
C PRO A 155 37.17 19.53 -0.33
N ILE A 156 36.43 18.66 0.37
CA ILE A 156 36.91 17.32 0.72
C ILE A 156 37.20 16.47 -0.51
N ASN A 157 36.44 16.66 -1.60
CA ASN A 157 36.73 16.00 -2.86
C ASN A 157 38.10 16.40 -3.43
N ARG A 158 38.46 17.69 -3.38
CA ARG A 158 39.79 18.15 -3.84
C ARG A 158 40.91 17.54 -2.99
N ILE A 159 40.72 17.49 -1.68
CA ILE A 159 41.68 16.90 -0.74
C ILE A 159 41.82 15.40 -1.01
N LEU A 160 40.72 14.66 -1.15
CA LEU A 160 40.74 13.23 -1.47
C LEU A 160 41.47 12.95 -2.78
N ASN A 161 41.24 13.76 -3.82
CA ASN A 161 41.94 13.63 -5.09
C ASN A 161 43.44 13.94 -5.00
N SER A 162 43.86 14.92 -4.20
CA SER A 162 45.29 15.19 -4.01
C SER A 162 45.97 14.12 -3.15
N VAL A 163 45.30 13.71 -2.07
CA VAL A 163 45.81 12.72 -1.12
C VAL A 163 45.90 11.34 -1.78
N SER A 164 44.90 10.93 -2.55
CA SER A 164 44.92 9.66 -3.31
C SER A 164 46.11 9.58 -4.25
N ARG A 165 46.33 10.59 -5.10
CA ARG A 165 47.49 10.62 -6.02
C ARG A 165 48.81 10.45 -5.29
N GLN A 166 49.00 11.17 -4.19
CA GLN A 166 50.24 11.04 -3.41
C GLN A 166 50.37 9.65 -2.77
N VAL A 167 49.28 9.03 -2.31
CA VAL A 167 49.30 7.68 -1.72
C VAL A 167 49.59 6.64 -2.80
N GLU A 168 48.95 6.76 -3.96
CA GLU A 168 49.16 5.88 -5.11
C GLU A 168 50.60 5.96 -5.61
N GLU A 169 51.16 7.16 -5.77
CA GLU A 169 52.57 7.39 -6.15
C GLU A 169 53.54 6.84 -5.11
N GLN A 170 53.32 7.11 -3.81
CA GLN A 170 54.22 6.66 -2.74
C GLN A 170 54.23 5.14 -2.56
N LEU A 171 53.11 4.48 -2.81
CA LEU A 171 52.96 3.03 -2.63
C LEU A 171 53.11 2.24 -3.93
N GLY A 172 53.32 2.91 -5.07
CA GLY A 172 53.38 2.28 -6.39
C GLY A 172 52.09 1.57 -6.79
N LEU A 173 50.93 2.09 -6.36
CA LEU A 173 49.63 1.51 -6.66
C LEU A 173 49.13 2.01 -8.03
N PRO A 174 48.35 1.20 -8.76
CA PRO A 174 47.60 1.71 -9.90
C PRO A 174 46.61 2.79 -9.44
N LYS A 175 46.11 3.58 -10.40
CA LYS A 175 45.08 4.59 -10.14
C LYS A 175 43.76 3.89 -9.78
N LEU A 176 43.54 3.70 -8.48
CA LEU A 176 42.41 3.00 -7.90
C LEU A 176 41.35 3.98 -7.38
N PHE A 177 41.74 5.18 -6.93
CA PHE A 177 40.77 6.16 -6.46
C PHE A 177 40.10 6.88 -7.63
N GLN A 178 38.76 6.96 -7.61
CA GLN A 178 37.96 7.71 -8.59
C GLN A 178 37.22 8.87 -7.91
N ASP A 179 37.12 10.00 -8.63
CA ASP A 179 36.34 11.15 -8.19
C ASP A 179 34.83 10.88 -8.38
N THR A 180 34.14 10.59 -7.29
CA THR A 180 32.71 10.28 -7.27
C THR A 180 31.86 11.31 -6.51
N LEU A 181 32.47 12.16 -5.67
CA LEU A 181 31.75 13.19 -4.91
C LEU A 181 31.28 14.36 -5.79
N ARG A 182 31.81 14.48 -7.00
CA ARG A 182 31.33 15.41 -8.03
C ARG A 182 30.85 14.61 -9.25
N PRO A 183 29.58 14.18 -9.27
CA PRO A 183 29.04 13.42 -10.39
C PRO A 183 29.18 14.20 -11.69
N SER A 184 29.64 13.51 -12.74
CA SER A 184 29.79 14.07 -14.08
C SER A 184 28.45 14.08 -14.81
N PRO A 185 28.16 15.07 -15.68
CA PRO A 185 27.01 15.01 -16.57
C PRO A 185 27.01 13.77 -17.49
N LEU A 186 28.18 13.16 -17.69
CA LEU A 186 28.35 11.99 -18.55
C LEU A 186 28.13 10.64 -17.84
N ARG A 187 28.18 10.62 -16.50
CA ARG A 187 28.04 9.40 -15.70
C ARG A 187 27.44 9.73 -14.33
N SER A 188 26.25 9.20 -14.09
CA SER A 188 25.57 9.29 -12.79
C SER A 188 26.34 8.52 -11.72
N TRP A 189 26.29 8.97 -10.46
CA TRP A 189 26.99 8.29 -9.37
C TRP A 189 26.41 6.88 -9.11
N GLN A 190 25.11 6.68 -9.36
CA GLN A 190 24.43 5.40 -9.20
C GLN A 190 25.02 4.31 -10.10
N SER A 191 25.53 4.70 -11.28
CA SER A 191 26.12 3.74 -12.23
C SER A 191 27.41 3.07 -11.73
N TYR A 192 28.02 3.57 -10.65
CA TYR A 192 29.16 2.91 -10.00
C TYR A 192 28.76 1.81 -9.02
N LEU A 193 27.50 1.81 -8.55
CA LEU A 193 27.01 1.01 -7.43
C LEU A 193 25.81 0.15 -7.87
N PRO A 194 26.02 -0.90 -8.68
CA PRO A 194 24.95 -1.76 -9.15
C PRO A 194 24.24 -2.51 -8.00
N ASP A 195 24.90 -2.70 -6.86
CA ASP A 195 24.40 -3.36 -5.65
C ASP A 195 23.43 -2.50 -4.80
N ARG A 196 23.29 -1.21 -5.13
CA ARG A 196 22.40 -0.25 -4.45
C ARG A 196 22.52 -0.24 -2.91
N PRO A 197 23.70 0.02 -2.35
CA PRO A 197 23.94 -0.16 -0.92
C PRO A 197 23.35 0.96 -0.06
N ALA A 198 23.00 0.61 1.18
CA ALA A 198 22.79 1.58 2.25
C ALA A 198 24.15 1.98 2.84
N LEU A 199 24.47 3.27 2.82
CA LEU A 199 25.81 3.76 3.12
C LEU A 199 25.86 4.54 4.44
N GLY A 200 26.90 4.30 5.26
CA GLY A 200 27.06 4.98 6.54
C GLY A 200 27.27 6.49 6.42
N GLY A 201 27.89 6.94 5.32
CA GLY A 201 28.02 8.35 4.97
C GLY A 201 26.69 9.08 4.84
N GLU A 202 25.63 8.40 4.39
CA GLU A 202 24.29 8.98 4.28
C GLU A 202 23.73 9.38 5.66
N VAL A 203 23.94 8.52 6.66
CA VAL A 203 23.47 8.73 8.04
C VAL A 203 24.17 9.95 8.65
N SER A 204 25.48 10.03 8.51
CA SER A 204 26.29 11.13 9.06
C SER A 204 26.03 12.45 8.33
N ALA A 205 25.86 12.40 6.99
CA ALA A 205 25.45 13.55 6.20
C ALA A 205 24.05 14.05 6.61
N LEU A 206 23.11 13.14 6.86
CA LEU A 206 21.79 13.48 7.39
C LEU A 206 21.87 14.03 8.82
N ALA A 207 22.84 13.60 9.63
CA ALA A 207 23.09 14.14 10.96
C ALA A 207 23.71 15.54 10.97
N GLY A 208 24.05 16.09 9.80
CA GLY A 208 24.64 17.43 9.67
C GLY A 208 26.17 17.45 9.79
N PHE A 209 26.83 16.30 9.62
CA PHE A 209 28.29 16.20 9.59
C PHE A 209 28.78 15.91 8.17
N LEU A 210 30.07 16.13 7.88
CA LEU A 210 30.69 15.66 6.64
C LEU A 210 30.85 14.13 6.70
N GLY A 211 29.86 13.40 6.19
CA GLY A 211 29.83 11.95 6.14
C GLY A 211 30.19 11.43 4.76
N LEU A 212 31.17 10.54 4.67
CA LEU A 212 31.53 9.85 3.44
C LEU A 212 31.67 8.36 3.66
N SER A 213 31.36 7.59 2.63
CA SER A 213 31.61 6.16 2.57
C SER A 213 32.64 5.92 1.49
N LEU A 214 33.73 5.25 1.83
CA LEU A 214 34.68 4.73 0.85
C LEU A 214 34.12 3.40 0.35
N VAL A 215 33.79 3.34 -0.93
CA VAL A 215 33.03 2.25 -1.53
C VAL A 215 33.78 1.68 -2.72
N THR A 216 33.88 0.36 -2.79
CA THR A 216 34.42 -0.32 -3.96
C THR A 216 33.47 -0.15 -5.15
N LEU A 217 34.02 0.27 -6.29
CA LEU A 217 33.28 0.65 -7.48
C LEU A 217 33.10 -0.53 -8.43
N ASN A 218 32.00 -0.50 -9.18
CA ASN A 218 31.72 -1.43 -10.28
C ASN A 218 31.84 -2.89 -9.84
N ASP A 219 31.19 -3.23 -8.74
CA ASP A 219 31.08 -4.60 -8.26
C ASP A 219 29.63 -4.90 -7.87
N ASP A 220 29.06 -5.93 -8.50
CA ASP A 220 27.71 -6.43 -8.20
C ASP A 220 27.65 -7.32 -6.96
N ARG A 221 28.82 -7.72 -6.42
CA ARG A 221 28.97 -8.55 -5.22
C ARG A 221 28.15 -9.84 -5.31
N SER A 222 28.12 -10.48 -6.48
CA SER A 222 27.25 -11.64 -6.76
C SER A 222 27.40 -12.84 -5.80
N TYR A 223 28.52 -12.96 -5.08
CA TYR A 223 28.74 -14.00 -4.07
C TYR A 223 28.32 -13.62 -2.64
N TRP A 224 28.21 -12.32 -2.32
CA TRP A 224 28.01 -11.85 -0.95
C TRP A 224 26.73 -12.38 -0.32
N GLY A 225 26.84 -12.95 0.90
CA GLY A 225 25.68 -13.47 1.63
C GLY A 225 25.07 -14.74 1.02
N THR A 226 25.77 -15.38 0.07
CA THR A 226 25.39 -16.67 -0.51
C THR A 226 26.31 -17.78 0.01
N PRO A 227 25.96 -19.07 -0.15
CA PRO A 227 26.86 -20.19 0.16
C PRO A 227 28.17 -20.22 -0.65
N TYR A 228 28.28 -19.37 -1.68
CA TYR A 228 29.48 -19.19 -2.50
C TYR A 228 30.41 -18.09 -1.98
N ASP A 229 30.03 -17.38 -0.91
CA ASP A 229 30.89 -16.42 -0.22
C ASP A 229 32.01 -17.14 0.54
N ARG A 230 33.05 -17.53 -0.20
CA ARG A 230 34.13 -18.39 0.26
C ARG A 230 35.47 -17.72 0.05
N ALA A 231 36.43 -18.04 0.92
CA ALA A 231 37.79 -17.49 0.86
C ALA A 231 38.52 -17.76 -0.47
N GLU A 232 38.15 -18.82 -1.19
CA GLU A 232 38.66 -19.16 -2.53
C GLU A 232 38.22 -18.19 -3.63
N ASN A 233 37.07 -17.53 -3.45
CA ASN A 233 36.53 -16.54 -4.37
C ASN A 233 37.00 -15.12 -4.04
N VAL A 234 37.88 -14.94 -3.06
CA VAL A 234 38.42 -13.62 -2.70
C VAL A 234 39.65 -13.33 -3.56
N ASP A 235 39.62 -12.23 -4.31
CA ASP A 235 40.82 -11.68 -4.92
C ASP A 235 41.69 -10.99 -3.84
N TRP A 236 42.66 -11.75 -3.33
CA TRP A 236 43.57 -11.32 -2.28
C TRP A 236 44.53 -10.23 -2.73
N ASP A 237 44.87 -10.17 -4.01
CA ASP A 237 45.82 -9.19 -4.54
C ASP A 237 45.15 -7.83 -4.69
N TYR A 238 43.93 -7.78 -5.26
CA TYR A 238 43.13 -6.56 -5.28
C TYR A 238 42.81 -6.08 -3.86
N LEU A 239 42.40 -6.99 -2.96
CA LEU A 239 42.11 -6.66 -1.57
C LEU A 239 43.33 -6.02 -0.87
N ARG A 240 44.54 -6.55 -1.10
CA ARG A 240 45.79 -6.00 -0.54
C ARG A 240 46.07 -4.60 -1.09
N GLN A 241 45.91 -4.37 -2.39
CA GLN A 241 46.10 -3.05 -3.01
C GLN A 241 45.09 -2.04 -2.46
N GLN A 242 43.80 -2.41 -2.45
CA GLN A 242 42.71 -1.59 -1.91
C GLN A 242 42.95 -1.26 -0.44
N SER A 243 43.31 -2.24 0.40
CA SER A 243 43.58 -2.01 1.81
C SER A 243 44.72 -1.00 2.02
N ARG A 244 45.81 -1.09 1.24
CA ARG A 244 46.93 -0.15 1.32
C ARG A 244 46.52 1.26 0.93
N LEU A 245 45.70 1.41 -0.12
CA LEU A 245 45.12 2.70 -0.50
C LEU A 245 44.28 3.29 0.64
N ILE A 246 43.32 2.53 1.19
CA ILE A 246 42.39 3.03 2.21
C ILE A 246 43.12 3.44 3.48
N VAL A 247 44.05 2.63 3.96
CA VAL A 247 44.87 2.97 5.14
C VAL A 247 45.70 4.22 4.87
N GLY A 248 46.33 4.33 3.69
CA GLY A 248 47.08 5.52 3.30
C GLY A 248 46.23 6.78 3.22
N LEU A 249 45.02 6.68 2.63
CA LEU A 249 44.04 7.76 2.55
C LEU A 249 43.64 8.24 3.94
N ILE A 250 43.18 7.34 4.81
CA ILE A 250 42.71 7.69 6.16
C ILE A 250 43.85 8.32 6.98
N ASN A 251 45.05 7.75 6.92
CA ASN A 251 46.22 8.22 7.66
C ASN A 251 46.70 9.61 7.21
N LYS A 252 46.56 9.94 5.92
CA LYS A 252 46.84 11.29 5.42
C LYS A 252 45.71 12.26 5.75
N LEU A 253 44.46 11.88 5.50
CA LEU A 253 43.28 12.70 5.81
C LEU A 253 43.22 13.10 7.29
N SER A 254 43.60 12.23 8.21
CA SER A 254 43.64 12.54 9.64
C SER A 254 44.66 13.63 10.01
N ARG A 255 45.58 13.97 9.10
CA ARG A 255 46.57 15.04 9.26
C ARG A 255 46.31 16.24 8.34
N GLU A 256 45.25 16.24 7.55
CA GLU A 256 44.93 17.32 6.62
C GLU A 256 44.19 18.47 7.32
N PRO A 257 44.84 19.63 7.55
CA PRO A 257 44.19 20.76 8.23
C PRO A 257 43.04 21.36 7.42
N GLY A 258 43.08 21.20 6.09
CA GLY A 258 42.04 21.69 5.18
C GLY A 258 40.71 20.94 5.25
N LEU A 259 40.63 19.85 6.02
CA LEU A 259 39.40 19.07 6.18
C LEU A 259 38.34 19.82 7.03
N VAL A 260 38.79 20.73 7.90
CA VAL A 260 37.90 21.55 8.74
C VAL A 260 37.11 22.49 7.84
N SER A 261 35.79 22.34 7.85
CA SER A 261 34.88 23.12 6.99
C SER A 261 33.73 23.71 7.79
N ASN A 262 33.50 25.01 7.59
CA ASN A 262 32.35 25.70 8.15
C ASN A 262 31.04 25.43 7.37
N ARG A 263 31.13 24.72 6.23
CA ARG A 263 29.98 24.35 5.41
C ARG A 263 29.64 22.89 5.66
N LEU A 264 28.58 22.67 6.44
CA LEU A 264 28.09 21.34 6.78
C LEU A 264 26.75 21.05 6.09
N PRO A 265 26.42 19.77 5.85
CA PRO A 265 25.08 19.38 5.39
C PRO A 265 23.97 19.84 6.34
N LEU A 266 22.76 20.01 5.79
CA LEU A 266 21.59 20.29 6.61
C LEU A 266 21.28 19.09 7.50
N GLN A 267 21.01 19.36 8.78
CA GLN A 267 20.68 18.32 9.75
C GLN A 267 19.20 17.91 9.62
N GLY A 268 18.98 16.67 9.19
CA GLY A 268 17.69 15.99 9.09
C GLY A 268 17.53 14.76 9.98
N PHE A 269 18.61 14.33 10.65
CA PHE A 269 18.59 13.14 11.50
C PHE A 269 17.61 13.31 12.64
N SER A 270 16.66 12.39 12.71
CA SER A 270 15.52 12.44 13.59
C SER A 270 15.37 11.15 14.37
N THR A 271 14.79 11.28 15.55
CA THR A 271 14.48 10.18 16.46
C THR A 271 12.99 10.19 16.75
N LEU A 272 12.38 9.02 16.65
CA LEU A 272 11.01 8.78 17.08
C LEU A 272 11.07 7.95 18.36
N SER A 273 10.56 8.51 19.45
CA SER A 273 10.29 7.76 20.67
C SER A 273 8.82 7.36 20.66
N GLY A 274 8.46 6.26 21.31
CA GLY A 274 7.06 5.94 21.47
C GLY A 274 6.78 4.99 22.60
N ARG A 275 5.50 4.84 22.92
CA ARG A 275 5.00 3.83 23.84
C ARG A 275 4.15 2.82 23.09
N ALA A 276 4.25 1.56 23.47
CA ALA A 276 3.43 0.49 22.96
C ALA A 276 2.84 -0.26 24.14
N ASN A 277 1.52 -0.13 24.32
CA ASN A 277 0.79 -0.75 25.41
C ASN A 277 -0.31 -1.65 24.86
N PHE A 278 -0.50 -2.80 25.49
CA PHE A 278 -1.55 -3.75 25.22
C PHE A 278 -2.85 -3.33 25.92
N ILE A 279 -3.98 -3.40 25.19
CA ILE A 279 -5.30 -3.18 25.76
C ILE A 279 -5.94 -4.50 26.21
N ARG A 280 -6.10 -4.65 27.53
CA ARG A 280 -6.81 -5.78 28.14
C ARG A 280 -8.32 -5.72 27.82
N GLN A 281 -8.98 -6.88 27.81
CA GLN A 281 -10.41 -6.99 27.58
C GLN A 281 -11.22 -6.32 28.70
N GLY A 282 -12.09 -5.39 28.32
CA GLY A 282 -12.94 -4.64 29.25
C GLY A 282 -12.33 -3.35 29.79
N GLU A 283 -11.03 -3.11 29.55
CA GLU A 283 -10.39 -1.84 29.89
C GLU A 283 -10.64 -0.78 28.82
N LEU A 284 -10.76 0.48 29.26
CA LEU A 284 -10.98 1.61 28.35
C LEU A 284 -9.68 2.13 27.73
N PHE A 285 -8.57 2.01 28.47
CA PHE A 285 -7.25 2.50 28.08
C PHE A 285 -6.23 1.36 28.13
N PRO A 286 -5.19 1.39 27.28
CA PRO A 286 -4.15 0.39 27.29
C PRO A 286 -3.24 0.58 28.51
N ASP A 287 -3.31 -0.37 29.43
CA ASP A 287 -2.68 -0.31 30.75
C ASP A 287 -1.46 -1.23 30.89
N GLN A 288 -1.33 -2.25 30.04
CA GLN A 288 -0.21 -3.20 30.09
C GLN A 288 0.91 -2.79 29.13
N PRO A 289 2.17 -2.64 29.59
CA PRO A 289 3.32 -2.52 28.70
C PRO A 289 3.42 -3.70 27.73
N ALA A 290 3.55 -3.43 26.43
CA ALA A 290 3.72 -4.48 25.42
C ALA A 290 5.20 -4.84 25.24
N SER A 291 5.87 -5.25 26.33
CA SER A 291 7.28 -5.63 26.34
C SER A 291 7.61 -6.71 25.31
N ASP A 292 8.86 -6.73 24.84
CA ASP A 292 9.36 -7.66 23.82
C ASP A 292 8.62 -7.61 22.46
N THR A 293 7.80 -6.58 22.23
CA THR A 293 7.18 -6.33 20.92
C THR A 293 8.23 -5.78 19.96
N LEU A 294 8.31 -6.38 18.76
CA LEU A 294 9.10 -5.87 17.67
C LEU A 294 8.34 -4.75 16.95
N VAL A 295 8.94 -3.56 16.89
CA VAL A 295 8.44 -2.42 16.11
C VAL A 295 9.27 -2.27 14.83
N LEU A 296 8.63 -2.55 13.71
CA LEU A 296 9.17 -2.32 12.36
C LEU A 296 8.77 -0.94 11.90
N THR A 297 9.76 -0.11 11.53
CA THR A 297 9.50 1.24 11.02
C THR A 297 10.01 1.39 9.59
N TYR A 298 9.09 1.59 8.65
CA TYR A 298 9.41 1.82 7.25
C TYR A 298 9.46 3.32 6.95
N GLN A 299 10.50 3.79 6.26
CA GLN A 299 10.56 5.15 5.71
C GLN A 299 11.10 5.12 4.27
N GLY A 300 10.19 5.03 3.30
CA GLY A 300 10.58 4.80 1.92
C GLY A 300 11.17 3.40 1.75
N PRO A 301 12.38 3.26 1.17
CA PRO A 301 13.06 1.96 1.05
C PRO A 301 13.68 1.46 2.37
N SER A 302 13.88 2.35 3.36
CA SER A 302 14.51 2.01 4.63
C SER A 302 13.58 1.27 5.59
N LEU A 303 14.16 0.30 6.30
CA LEU A 303 13.53 -0.45 7.39
C LEU A 303 14.39 -0.34 8.66
N PHE A 304 13.78 0.15 9.73
CA PHE A 304 14.39 0.26 11.05
C PHE A 304 13.69 -0.68 12.03
N TYR A 305 14.48 -1.27 12.93
CA TYR A 305 14.00 -2.19 13.95
C TYR A 305 14.14 -1.54 15.33
N SER A 306 13.14 -1.72 16.18
CA SER A 306 13.18 -1.34 17.59
C SER A 306 12.43 -2.39 18.41
N MET A 307 12.86 -2.61 19.65
CA MET A 307 12.17 -3.47 20.60
C MET A 307 11.54 -2.61 21.68
N VAL A 308 10.33 -2.98 22.09
CA VAL A 308 9.64 -2.36 23.22
C VAL A 308 10.25 -2.89 24.52
N ASP A 309 10.66 -1.97 25.38
CA ASP A 309 11.26 -2.27 26.67
C ASP A 309 10.19 -2.69 27.71
N SER A 310 10.66 -3.05 28.91
CA SER A 310 9.77 -3.52 30.00
C SER A 310 8.78 -2.44 30.48
N ALA A 311 9.10 -1.15 30.28
CA ALA A 311 8.24 -0.03 30.59
C ALA A 311 7.28 0.34 29.43
N GLY A 312 7.26 -0.44 28.35
CA GLY A 312 6.41 -0.22 27.19
C GLY A 312 6.94 0.86 26.26
N SER A 313 8.19 1.30 26.42
CA SER A 313 8.81 2.36 25.61
C SER A 313 9.69 1.78 24.51
N PHE A 314 9.74 2.45 23.35
CA PHE A 314 10.65 2.11 22.26
C PHE A 314 11.24 3.37 21.62
N GLN A 315 12.35 3.20 20.91
CA GLN A 315 13.01 4.31 20.22
C GLN A 315 13.58 3.88 18.87
N VAL A 316 13.24 4.66 17.83
CA VAL A 316 13.73 4.51 16.47
C VAL A 316 14.62 5.69 16.14
N ARG A 317 15.91 5.44 15.92
CA ARG A 317 16.92 6.45 15.59
C ARG A 317 17.32 6.32 14.13
N GLY A 318 17.69 7.44 13.51
CA GLY A 318 18.12 7.46 12.10
C GLY A 318 16.99 7.70 11.11
N LEU A 319 15.84 8.20 11.54
CA LEU A 319 14.80 8.63 10.62
C LEU A 319 15.19 9.97 9.98
N ALA A 320 14.75 10.21 8.75
CA ALA A 320 14.86 11.50 8.10
C ALA A 320 13.63 12.36 8.37
N ASP A 321 13.85 13.67 8.54
CA ASP A 321 12.74 14.61 8.69
C ASP A 321 11.98 14.84 7.36
N ARG A 322 10.83 15.50 7.44
CA ARG A 322 10.00 15.84 6.25
C ARG A 322 10.73 16.76 5.27
N LYS A 323 11.69 17.55 5.73
CA LYS A 323 12.43 18.47 4.86
C LYS A 323 13.39 17.69 3.97
N HIS A 324 13.87 16.54 4.43
CA HIS A 324 14.80 15.68 3.70
C HIS A 324 14.12 14.68 2.78
N VAL A 325 13.08 13.98 3.29
CA VAL A 325 12.38 12.93 2.54
C VAL A 325 10.89 13.22 2.39
N VAL A 326 10.24 12.60 1.41
CA VAL A 326 8.78 12.68 1.23
C VAL A 326 8.02 11.67 2.08
N HIS A 327 8.69 10.60 2.48
CA HIS A 327 8.10 9.45 3.15
C HIS A 327 7.80 9.73 4.63
N LYS A 328 6.65 9.24 5.09
CA LYS A 328 6.32 9.15 6.52
C LYS A 328 7.00 7.90 7.11
N ALA A 329 7.24 7.91 8.42
CA ALA A 329 7.58 6.69 9.15
C ALA A 329 6.29 5.87 9.35
N ILE A 330 6.25 4.64 8.84
CA ILE A 330 5.11 3.72 8.98
C ILE A 330 5.53 2.63 9.95
N LEU A 331 4.83 2.55 11.08
CA LEU A 331 5.12 1.62 12.17
C LEU A 331 4.19 0.41 12.05
N GLU A 332 4.78 -0.78 12.13
CA GLU A 332 4.11 -2.05 12.36
C GLU A 332 4.67 -2.65 13.66
N GLY A 333 3.82 -3.28 14.47
CA GLY A 333 4.20 -3.82 15.77
C GLY A 333 3.70 -5.25 15.90
N PHE A 334 4.59 -6.17 16.28
CA PHE A 334 4.30 -7.59 16.41
C PHE A 334 4.91 -8.17 17.68
N HIS A 335 4.08 -8.78 18.52
CA HIS A 335 4.55 -9.56 19.66
C HIS A 335 4.39 -11.06 19.33
N PHE A 336 5.43 -11.82 19.62
CA PHE A 336 5.54 -13.23 19.25
C PHE A 336 5.39 -14.12 20.49
N ASP A 337 4.68 -15.21 20.34
CA ASP A 337 4.70 -16.27 21.34
C ASP A 337 6.08 -16.95 21.36
N GLN A 338 6.68 -17.07 22.55
CA GLN A 338 8.05 -17.57 22.70
C GLN A 338 8.21 -19.05 22.31
N SER A 339 7.13 -19.84 22.38
CA SER A 339 7.18 -21.28 22.12
C SER A 339 6.90 -21.64 20.67
N SER A 340 5.90 -20.99 20.06
CA SER A 340 5.41 -21.27 18.71
C SER A 340 5.97 -20.31 17.65
N GLY A 341 6.45 -19.13 18.05
CA GLY A 341 6.82 -18.06 17.13
C GLY A 341 5.62 -17.40 16.43
N GLU A 342 4.38 -17.72 16.82
CA GLU A 342 3.19 -17.09 16.26
C GLU A 342 3.05 -15.65 16.70
N ILE A 343 2.53 -14.79 15.81
CA ILE A 343 2.15 -13.42 16.18
C ILE A 343 0.86 -13.49 17.00
N ILE A 344 0.95 -13.09 18.27
CA ILE A 344 -0.20 -13.07 19.17
C ILE A 344 -0.74 -11.67 19.39
N TRP A 345 0.09 -10.61 19.29
CA TRP A 345 -0.37 -9.22 19.35
C TRP A 345 0.04 -8.41 18.13
N ALA A 346 -0.83 -7.49 17.72
CA ALA A 346 -0.58 -6.51 16.67
C ALA A 346 -1.13 -5.14 17.06
N ILE A 347 -0.74 -4.09 16.33
CA ILE A 347 -1.25 -2.73 16.53
C ILE A 347 -2.75 -2.68 16.23
N ASP A 348 -3.58 -2.17 17.14
CA ASP A 348 -4.98 -1.84 16.87
C ASP A 348 -5.03 -0.56 16.02
N LYS A 349 -5.42 -0.71 14.77
CA LYS A 349 -5.48 0.42 13.82
C LYS A 349 -6.50 1.49 14.25
N ALA A 350 -7.63 1.09 14.83
CA ALA A 350 -8.71 2.00 15.17
C ALA A 350 -8.33 2.85 16.40
N MET A 351 -7.85 2.20 17.46
CA MET A 351 -7.48 2.88 18.70
C MET A 351 -6.17 3.68 18.57
N THR A 352 -5.17 3.16 17.87
CA THR A 352 -3.90 3.87 17.64
C THR A 352 -4.10 5.12 16.77
N GLY A 353 -4.94 5.00 15.73
CA GLY A 353 -5.21 6.10 14.81
C GLY A 353 -4.10 6.33 13.77
N LYS A 354 -4.50 6.91 12.62
CA LYS A 354 -3.64 6.99 11.43
C LYS A 354 -2.36 7.80 11.60
N GLU A 355 -2.38 8.89 12.36
CA GLU A 355 -1.21 9.76 12.50
C GLU A 355 -0.17 9.21 13.50
N ALA A 356 -0.56 8.26 14.37
CA ALA A 356 0.36 7.62 15.33
C ALA A 356 1.16 6.49 14.68
N TYR A 357 0.54 5.59 13.90
CA TYR A 357 1.31 4.57 13.17
C TYR A 357 1.88 5.08 11.83
N ARG A 358 1.46 6.25 11.34
CA ARG A 358 2.05 6.92 10.14
C ARG A 358 2.59 8.29 10.52
N VAL A 359 3.68 8.29 11.27
CA VAL A 359 4.28 9.49 11.82
C VAL A 359 4.93 10.31 10.72
N LYS A 360 4.50 11.57 10.62
CA LYS A 360 5.18 12.57 9.80
C LYS A 360 6.27 13.22 10.64
N MET A 361 7.54 13.00 10.31
CA MET A 361 8.69 13.59 11.03
C MET A 361 8.79 15.11 10.81
N ARG A 362 7.98 15.88 11.54
CA ARG A 362 7.94 17.36 11.44
C ARG A 362 9.05 18.02 12.26
N ARG A 363 9.51 17.34 13.29
CA ARG A 363 10.57 17.74 14.22
C ARG A 363 11.62 16.64 14.28
N ARG A 364 12.82 16.99 14.72
CA ARG A 364 13.93 16.02 14.94
C ARG A 364 13.61 15.03 16.06
N PHE A 365 12.78 15.42 17.02
CA PHE A 365 12.27 14.55 18.07
C PHE A 365 10.75 14.52 17.94
N MET A 366 10.22 13.32 17.74
CA MET A 366 8.80 13.05 17.67
C MET A 366 8.46 11.96 18.66
N GLU A 367 7.21 11.97 19.11
CA GLU A 367 6.67 10.96 20.01
C GLU A 367 5.41 10.36 19.37
N THR A 368 5.12 9.11 19.70
CA THR A 368 3.91 8.41 19.27
C THR A 368 3.51 7.32 20.25
N ASP A 369 2.21 7.05 20.35
CA ASP A 369 1.69 5.95 21.15
C ASP A 369 1.05 4.90 20.23
N LEU A 370 1.31 3.63 20.52
CA LEU A 370 0.78 2.47 19.83
C LEU A 370 -0.07 1.67 20.82
N VAL A 371 -1.28 1.32 20.38
CA VAL A 371 -2.17 0.45 21.13
C VAL A 371 -2.10 -0.93 20.50
N MET A 372 -1.75 -1.95 21.28
CA MET A 372 -1.64 -3.34 20.86
C MET A 372 -2.88 -4.12 21.29
N PHE A 373 -3.32 -5.10 20.50
CA PHE A 373 -4.43 -5.98 20.85
C PHE A 373 -4.10 -7.44 20.54
N ALA A 374 -4.81 -8.35 21.20
CA ALA A 374 -4.66 -9.78 20.98
C ALA A 374 -5.31 -10.21 19.66
N CYS A 375 -4.56 -10.92 18.84
CA CYS A 375 -4.98 -11.26 17.48
C CYS A 375 -4.52 -12.65 17.04
N ARG A 376 -5.13 -13.11 15.95
CA ARG A 376 -4.63 -14.18 15.10
C ARG A 376 -4.41 -13.64 13.69
N VAL A 377 -3.61 -14.34 12.90
CA VAL A 377 -3.24 -13.92 11.54
C VAL A 377 -3.89 -14.81 10.48
N THR A 378 -4.42 -14.19 9.43
CA THR A 378 -4.76 -14.85 8.16
C THR A 378 -3.91 -14.28 7.04
N THR A 379 -3.22 -15.13 6.28
CA THR A 379 -2.42 -14.74 5.11
C THR A 379 -3.16 -14.95 3.78
N LEU A 380 -3.07 -13.95 2.91
CA LEU A 380 -3.61 -13.91 1.55
C LEU A 380 -2.47 -13.86 0.53
N PHE A 381 -2.69 -14.47 -0.64
CA PHE A 381 -1.70 -14.62 -1.71
C PHE A 381 -2.23 -14.06 -3.03
N GLY A 382 -1.34 -13.77 -3.98
CA GLY A 382 -1.73 -13.41 -5.36
C GLY A 382 -2.48 -12.08 -5.45
N LEU A 383 -2.02 -11.04 -4.74
CA LEU A 383 -2.68 -9.73 -4.69
C LEU A 383 -2.38 -8.83 -5.91
N LEU A 384 -2.38 -9.44 -7.10
CA LEU A 384 -2.23 -8.75 -8.39
C LEU A 384 -3.56 -8.78 -9.14
N GLU A 385 -3.93 -7.65 -9.75
CA GLU A 385 -5.08 -7.61 -10.62
C GLU A 385 -4.81 -8.44 -11.91
N PRO A 386 -5.63 -9.44 -12.26
CA PRO A 386 -5.29 -10.40 -13.32
C PRO A 386 -5.09 -9.84 -14.73
N ARG A 387 -5.59 -8.63 -15.02
CA ARG A 387 -5.57 -8.02 -16.35
C ARG A 387 -4.49 -6.97 -16.47
N THR A 388 -4.22 -6.23 -15.40
CA THR A 388 -3.25 -5.11 -15.41
C THR A 388 -1.99 -5.41 -14.62
N PHE A 389 -1.94 -6.50 -13.85
CA PHE A 389 -0.87 -6.82 -12.90
C PHE A 389 -0.57 -5.70 -11.90
N ASN A 390 -1.56 -4.84 -11.63
CA ASN A 390 -1.41 -3.81 -10.60
C ASN A 390 -1.51 -4.45 -9.22
N TYR A 391 -0.65 -4.02 -8.29
CA TYR A 391 -0.76 -4.38 -6.89
C TYR A 391 -2.06 -3.85 -6.27
N LEU A 392 -2.79 -4.72 -5.58
CA LEU A 392 -4.01 -4.34 -4.86
C LEU A 392 -3.65 -3.68 -3.52
N THR A 393 -3.88 -2.38 -3.40
CA THR A 393 -3.45 -1.57 -2.23
C THR A 393 -4.58 -0.99 -1.40
N LYS A 394 -5.84 -1.10 -1.86
CA LYS A 394 -7.02 -0.52 -1.22
C LYS A 394 -7.86 -1.60 -0.57
N ILE A 395 -7.63 -1.82 0.72
CA ILE A 395 -8.34 -2.78 1.54
C ILE A 395 -9.56 -2.18 2.25
N LYS A 396 -10.65 -2.93 2.30
CA LYS A 396 -11.77 -2.73 3.23
C LYS A 396 -12.09 -4.05 3.91
N LEU A 397 -11.83 -4.13 5.21
CA LEU A 397 -12.26 -5.22 6.08
C LEU A 397 -13.66 -4.98 6.62
N ILE A 398 -14.42 -6.06 6.73
CA ILE A 398 -15.81 -6.10 7.18
C ILE A 398 -15.93 -7.28 8.16
N ASP A 399 -16.55 -7.07 9.33
CA ASP A 399 -16.91 -8.14 10.26
C ASP A 399 -18.16 -8.86 9.72
N GLY A 400 -18.05 -10.15 9.46
CA GLY A 400 -19.10 -10.96 8.85
C GLY A 400 -20.33 -11.18 9.73
N ARG A 401 -20.31 -10.79 11.02
CA ARG A 401 -21.48 -10.87 11.93
C ARG A 401 -22.31 -9.60 11.92
N THR A 402 -21.65 -8.45 11.82
CA THR A 402 -22.29 -7.13 11.98
C THR A 402 -22.38 -6.37 10.67
N GLU A 403 -21.73 -6.85 9.60
CA GLU A 403 -21.53 -6.15 8.32
C GLU A 403 -20.90 -4.76 8.47
N ALA A 404 -20.32 -4.50 9.63
CA ALA A 404 -19.65 -3.26 9.96
C ALA A 404 -18.13 -3.45 9.87
N LYS A 405 -17.38 -2.38 10.14
CA LYS A 405 -15.94 -2.47 10.27
C LYS A 405 -15.59 -3.22 11.57
N PRO A 406 -14.64 -4.17 11.57
CA PRO A 406 -14.22 -4.83 12.81
C PRO A 406 -13.77 -3.82 13.87
N LEU A 407 -14.06 -4.12 15.14
CA LEU A 407 -13.72 -3.24 16.26
C LEU A 407 -12.21 -3.08 16.39
N ARG A 408 -11.49 -4.21 16.44
CA ARG A 408 -10.02 -4.28 16.52
C ARG A 408 -9.48 -5.05 15.32
N TYR A 409 -8.52 -4.46 14.61
CA TYR A 409 -7.94 -5.07 13.43
C TYR A 409 -6.61 -4.42 13.04
N TRP A 410 -5.79 -5.19 12.32
CA TRP A 410 -4.59 -4.71 11.64
C TRP A 410 -4.43 -5.40 10.28
N TRP A 411 -3.57 -4.83 9.43
CA TRP A 411 -3.07 -5.51 8.24
C TRP A 411 -1.65 -5.03 7.94
N SER A 412 -0.81 -5.95 7.44
CA SER A 412 0.56 -5.67 7.05
C SER A 412 0.74 -5.80 5.54
N ARG A 413 1.85 -5.26 5.02
CA ARG A 413 2.32 -5.35 3.62
C ARG A 413 1.50 -4.61 2.57
N ILE A 414 0.23 -4.28 2.83
CA ILE A 414 -0.60 -3.51 1.88
C ILE A 414 -0.10 -2.07 1.71
N ASP A 415 0.40 -1.45 2.79
CA ASP A 415 0.91 -0.08 2.76
C ASP A 415 2.27 0.05 2.04
N THR A 416 2.97 -1.07 1.76
CA THR A 416 4.23 -1.10 0.98
C THR A 416 4.01 -0.87 -0.53
N ARG A 417 2.79 -1.05 -1.03
CA ARG A 417 2.36 -0.83 -2.42
C ARG A 417 3.00 -1.71 -3.51
N SER A 418 3.85 -2.65 -3.15
CA SER A 418 4.51 -3.59 -4.06
C SER A 418 4.45 -5.04 -3.57
N SER A 419 3.48 -5.37 -2.70
CA SER A 419 3.35 -6.72 -2.13
C SER A 419 2.29 -7.54 -2.85
N THR A 420 2.62 -8.78 -3.18
CA THR A 420 1.69 -9.81 -3.68
C THR A 420 1.05 -10.63 -2.56
N LEU A 421 1.38 -10.32 -1.31
CA LEU A 421 0.90 -10.97 -0.09
C LEU A 421 0.35 -9.93 0.90
N ALA A 422 -0.64 -10.33 1.71
CA ALA A 422 -1.09 -9.54 2.85
C ALA A 422 -1.43 -10.42 4.05
N ASN A 423 -1.12 -9.91 5.24
CA ASN A 423 -1.50 -10.51 6.51
C ASN A 423 -2.61 -9.66 7.14
N ILE A 424 -3.70 -10.30 7.53
CA ILE A 424 -4.84 -9.70 8.23
C ILE A 424 -4.82 -10.17 9.67
N PHE A 425 -4.92 -9.24 10.61
CA PHE A 425 -4.92 -9.54 12.04
C PHE A 425 -6.24 -9.10 12.64
N LEU A 426 -6.92 -10.01 13.32
CA LEU A 426 -8.21 -9.79 13.96
C LEU A 426 -8.25 -10.52 15.30
N GLU A 427 -9.17 -10.10 16.16
CA GLU A 427 -9.45 -10.84 17.39
C GLU A 427 -9.84 -12.28 17.04
N PRO A 428 -9.46 -13.27 17.87
CA PRO A 428 -9.94 -14.64 17.77
C PRO A 428 -11.47 -14.65 17.57
N ILE A 429 -12.00 -15.65 16.86
CA ILE A 429 -13.43 -15.83 16.55
C ILE A 429 -14.04 -14.84 15.55
N THR A 430 -13.43 -13.67 15.26
CA THR A 430 -14.05 -12.69 14.34
C THR A 430 -14.03 -13.19 12.89
N PRO A 431 -15.20 -13.52 12.27
CA PRO A 431 -15.22 -13.84 10.85
C PRO A 431 -15.07 -12.55 10.06
N PHE A 432 -14.25 -12.56 9.01
CA PHE A 432 -14.04 -11.38 8.19
C PHE A 432 -14.44 -11.60 6.74
N LYS A 433 -15.00 -10.54 6.17
CA LYS A 433 -15.16 -10.34 4.73
C LYS A 433 -14.20 -9.24 4.31
N LEU A 434 -13.80 -9.26 3.05
CA LEU A 434 -12.73 -8.41 2.55
C LEU A 434 -13.03 -7.97 1.12
N THR A 435 -12.73 -6.70 0.84
CA THR A 435 -12.55 -6.24 -0.55
C THR A 435 -11.18 -5.61 -0.74
N LEU A 436 -10.58 -5.86 -1.89
CA LEU A 436 -9.32 -5.29 -2.33
C LEU A 436 -9.43 -4.68 -3.74
N SER A 437 -8.63 -3.66 -3.99
CA SER A 437 -8.56 -2.98 -5.28
C SER A 437 -7.22 -2.24 -5.44
N ASP A 438 -6.83 -1.98 -6.68
CA ASP A 438 -5.76 -1.03 -7.03
C ASP A 438 -6.27 0.42 -7.05
N THR A 439 -7.58 0.64 -7.09
CA THR A 439 -8.23 1.96 -7.14
C THR A 439 -9.25 2.16 -6.02
N VAL A 440 -9.59 3.41 -5.72
CA VAL A 440 -10.61 3.73 -4.70
C VAL A 440 -12.04 3.55 -5.24
N LEU A 441 -12.21 3.63 -6.56
CA LEU A 441 -13.51 3.66 -7.22
C LEU A 441 -14.09 2.29 -7.52
N LYS A 442 -13.23 1.31 -7.80
CA LYS A 442 -13.66 -0.03 -8.24
C LYS A 442 -13.38 -1.05 -7.16
N ARG A 443 -14.22 -2.09 -7.09
CA ARG A 443 -13.92 -3.30 -6.32
C ARG A 443 -13.46 -4.37 -7.30
N LYS A 444 -12.29 -4.95 -7.07
CA LYS A 444 -11.70 -5.89 -8.00
C LYS A 444 -11.52 -7.28 -7.42
N LEU A 445 -11.29 -7.37 -6.11
CA LEU A 445 -11.23 -8.60 -5.34
C LEU A 445 -12.28 -8.52 -4.24
N VAL A 446 -13.15 -9.53 -4.15
CA VAL A 446 -14.17 -9.66 -3.11
C VAL A 446 -14.06 -11.06 -2.53
N LEU A 447 -13.93 -11.14 -1.21
CA LEU A 447 -13.73 -12.38 -0.48
C LEU A 447 -14.76 -12.40 0.67
N LEU A 448 -15.76 -13.27 0.54
CA LEU A 448 -16.98 -13.28 1.38
C LEU A 448 -17.23 -14.59 2.11
N ASN A 449 -16.62 -15.68 1.64
CA ASN A 449 -17.02 -17.05 1.97
C ASN A 449 -18.51 -17.24 1.65
N ALA A 450 -18.83 -17.00 0.38
CA ALA A 450 -20.19 -17.06 -0.13
C ALA A 450 -20.60 -18.51 -0.43
N GLU A 451 -21.90 -18.75 -0.35
CA GLU A 451 -22.56 -19.97 -0.79
C GLU A 451 -23.76 -19.54 -1.64
N PRO A 452 -24.23 -20.35 -2.61
CA PRO A 452 -25.39 -20.00 -3.43
C PRO A 452 -26.65 -19.68 -2.62
N SER A 453 -26.83 -20.32 -1.45
CA SER A 453 -27.93 -20.03 -0.51
C SER A 453 -27.74 -18.76 0.30
N ASN A 454 -26.52 -18.25 0.43
CA ASN A 454 -26.20 -16.99 1.09
C ASN A 454 -25.11 -16.22 0.32
N PRO A 455 -25.48 -15.52 -0.77
CA PRO A 455 -24.54 -14.83 -1.66
C PRO A 455 -23.68 -13.76 -0.99
N GLU A 456 -24.15 -13.17 0.11
CA GLU A 456 -23.39 -12.17 0.88
C GLU A 456 -22.29 -12.81 1.74
N GLY A 457 -22.33 -14.14 1.91
CA GLY A 457 -21.37 -14.96 2.63
C GLY A 457 -21.40 -14.79 4.15
N ARG A 458 -20.65 -15.64 4.83
CA ARG A 458 -20.53 -15.64 6.31
C ARG A 458 -19.20 -15.07 6.81
N GLY A 459 -18.26 -14.82 5.91
CA GLY A 459 -16.89 -14.45 6.23
C GLY A 459 -15.99 -15.64 6.57
N TYR A 460 -14.68 -15.38 6.62
CA TYR A 460 -13.63 -16.33 6.97
C TYR A 460 -13.22 -16.13 8.43
N ARG A 461 -13.31 -17.18 9.25
CA ARG A 461 -12.79 -17.16 10.63
C ARG A 461 -11.28 -17.36 10.61
N VAL A 462 -10.54 -16.49 11.29
CA VAL A 462 -9.07 -16.51 11.30
C VAL A 462 -8.49 -17.82 11.87
N GLU A 463 -9.15 -18.40 12.87
CA GLU A 463 -8.73 -19.68 13.47
C GLU A 463 -8.80 -20.86 12.50
N ASN A 464 -9.87 -20.91 11.69
CA ASN A 464 -10.09 -21.97 10.72
C ASN A 464 -9.32 -21.72 9.42
N TRP A 465 -8.92 -20.48 9.20
CA TRP A 465 -8.26 -20.00 7.99
C TRP A 465 -7.01 -19.17 8.33
N PRO A 466 -5.96 -19.77 8.92
CA PRO A 466 -4.67 -19.08 9.09
C PRO A 466 -4.05 -18.69 7.74
N VAL A 467 -4.43 -19.40 6.69
CA VAL A 467 -4.10 -19.13 5.29
C VAL A 467 -5.37 -19.25 4.46
N ILE A 468 -5.55 -18.38 3.47
CA ILE A 468 -6.56 -18.53 2.42
C ILE A 468 -5.89 -19.16 1.19
N PRO A 469 -5.88 -20.51 1.07
CA PRO A 469 -5.21 -21.17 -0.04
C PRO A 469 -5.94 -20.86 -1.35
N ALA A 470 -5.17 -20.75 -2.43
CA ALA A 470 -5.69 -20.41 -3.76
C ALA A 470 -6.64 -19.20 -3.71
N THR A 471 -6.16 -18.08 -3.15
CA THR A 471 -6.97 -16.87 -2.94
C THR A 471 -7.71 -16.44 -4.20
N GLU A 472 -7.05 -16.51 -5.37
CA GLU A 472 -7.62 -16.15 -6.68
C GLU A 472 -8.87 -16.99 -7.04
N TYR A 473 -8.84 -18.30 -6.76
CA TYR A 473 -9.98 -19.20 -6.98
C TYR A 473 -11.15 -18.88 -6.05
N ARG A 474 -10.87 -18.68 -4.75
CA ARG A 474 -11.91 -18.35 -3.77
C ARG A 474 -12.57 -17.02 -4.06
N VAL A 475 -11.80 -16.05 -4.52
CA VAL A 475 -12.31 -14.76 -5.00
C VAL A 475 -13.19 -14.97 -6.23
N ALA A 476 -12.76 -15.75 -7.22
CA ALA A 476 -13.58 -16.04 -8.39
C ALA A 476 -14.94 -16.62 -7.97
N ARG A 477 -14.93 -17.67 -7.14
CA ARG A 477 -16.14 -18.32 -6.61
C ARG A 477 -17.04 -17.34 -5.86
N ASP A 478 -16.49 -16.66 -4.83
CA ASP A 478 -17.27 -15.73 -4.01
C ASP A 478 -17.84 -14.56 -4.84
N MET A 479 -17.13 -14.10 -5.87
CA MET A 479 -17.63 -13.07 -6.78
C MET A 479 -18.75 -13.57 -7.67
N TRP A 480 -18.68 -14.79 -8.21
CA TRP A 480 -19.76 -15.34 -9.04
C TRP A 480 -21.01 -15.63 -8.22
N ASP A 481 -20.87 -16.19 -7.03
CA ASP A 481 -22.00 -16.42 -6.11
C ASP A 481 -22.71 -15.09 -5.77
N LEU A 482 -21.95 -14.00 -5.61
CA LEU A 482 -22.52 -12.66 -5.39
C LEU A 482 -23.14 -12.06 -6.66
N LEU A 483 -22.56 -12.30 -7.83
CA LEU A 483 -22.95 -11.64 -9.08
C LEU A 483 -24.16 -12.29 -9.73
N LEU A 484 -24.28 -13.61 -9.66
CA LEU A 484 -25.37 -14.36 -10.31
C LEU A 484 -26.76 -13.80 -9.95
N PRO A 485 -27.14 -13.74 -8.65
CA PRO A 485 -28.45 -13.18 -8.28
C PRO A 485 -28.63 -11.71 -8.67
N ARG A 486 -27.55 -10.94 -8.74
CA ARG A 486 -27.60 -9.51 -9.11
C ARG A 486 -27.81 -9.31 -10.60
N VAL A 487 -27.22 -10.16 -11.43
CA VAL A 487 -27.43 -10.15 -12.87
C VAL A 487 -28.85 -10.62 -13.17
N ASP A 488 -29.28 -11.74 -12.56
CA ASP A 488 -30.63 -12.27 -12.73
C ASP A 488 -31.68 -11.21 -12.32
N ASN A 489 -31.46 -10.52 -11.21
CA ASN A 489 -32.32 -9.41 -10.79
C ASN A 489 -32.36 -8.26 -11.81
N LEU A 490 -31.25 -7.89 -12.47
CA LEU A 490 -31.28 -6.88 -13.53
C LEU A 490 -32.08 -7.34 -14.75
N GLU A 491 -31.94 -8.61 -15.14
CA GLU A 491 -32.59 -9.19 -16.31
C GLU A 491 -34.10 -9.37 -16.11
N GLU A 492 -34.53 -9.83 -14.94
CA GLU A 492 -35.94 -9.90 -14.54
C GLU A 492 -36.65 -8.54 -14.65
N HIS A 493 -35.91 -7.45 -14.41
CA HIS A 493 -36.39 -6.07 -14.49
C HIS A 493 -36.13 -5.41 -15.86
N GLY A 494 -35.85 -6.21 -16.90
CA GLY A 494 -35.77 -5.76 -18.29
C GLY A 494 -34.44 -5.09 -18.69
N ILE A 495 -33.42 -5.12 -17.84
CA ILE A 495 -32.08 -4.57 -18.14
C ILE A 495 -31.20 -5.69 -18.69
N ASN A 496 -31.37 -5.98 -19.97
CA ASN A 496 -30.62 -7.03 -20.66
C ASN A 496 -29.37 -6.46 -21.35
N ASN A 497 -28.20 -7.03 -21.04
CA ASN A 497 -26.94 -6.65 -21.66
C ASN A 497 -26.23 -7.90 -22.21
N GLU A 498 -26.21 -8.04 -23.54
CA GLU A 498 -25.61 -9.20 -24.22
C GLU A 498 -24.12 -9.38 -23.87
N ARG A 499 -23.39 -8.28 -23.66
CA ARG A 499 -21.98 -8.34 -23.24
C ARG A 499 -21.83 -8.88 -21.83
N ILE A 500 -22.74 -8.56 -20.91
CA ILE A 500 -22.70 -9.13 -19.55
C ILE A 500 -22.95 -10.63 -19.62
N ARG A 501 -23.97 -11.06 -20.38
CA ARG A 501 -24.28 -12.48 -20.59
C ARG A 501 -23.13 -13.27 -21.20
N SER A 502 -22.46 -12.73 -22.22
CA SER A 502 -21.34 -13.43 -22.86
C SER A 502 -20.19 -13.65 -21.88
N LEU A 503 -19.78 -12.57 -21.18
CA LEU A 503 -18.72 -12.63 -20.18
C LEU A 503 -19.08 -13.51 -18.98
N GLN A 504 -20.35 -13.54 -18.59
CA GLN A 504 -20.86 -14.39 -17.52
C GLN A 504 -20.72 -15.87 -17.89
N ARG A 505 -21.13 -16.27 -19.09
CA ARG A 505 -20.99 -17.66 -19.57
C ARG A 505 -19.53 -18.09 -19.60
N GLU A 506 -18.66 -17.29 -20.22
CA GLU A 506 -17.22 -17.56 -20.30
C GLU A 506 -16.58 -17.67 -18.90
N GLY A 507 -16.97 -16.78 -17.99
CA GLY A 507 -16.44 -16.72 -16.62
C GLY A 507 -16.84 -17.92 -15.76
N ILE A 508 -18.10 -18.33 -15.84
CA ILE A 508 -18.62 -19.52 -15.14
C ILE A 508 -18.03 -20.80 -15.72
N GLU A 509 -17.89 -20.89 -17.05
CA GLU A 509 -17.24 -22.03 -17.69
C GLU A 509 -15.78 -22.15 -17.26
N SER A 510 -15.06 -21.03 -17.16
CA SER A 510 -13.70 -21.00 -16.63
C SER A 510 -13.66 -21.43 -15.15
N LEU A 511 -14.63 -21.02 -14.32
CA LEU A 511 -14.72 -21.47 -12.92
C LEU A 511 -14.91 -22.99 -12.83
N ARG A 512 -15.80 -23.56 -13.64
CA ARG A 512 -16.03 -25.02 -13.69
C ARG A 512 -14.78 -25.78 -14.15
N ARG A 513 -14.06 -25.26 -15.15
CA ARG A 513 -12.78 -25.82 -15.59
C ARG A 513 -11.73 -25.76 -14.49
N ALA A 514 -11.68 -24.68 -13.71
CA ALA A 514 -10.80 -24.60 -12.54
C ALA A 514 -11.15 -25.68 -11.50
N GLU A 515 -12.43 -25.84 -11.16
CA GLU A 515 -12.88 -26.88 -10.22
C GLU A 515 -12.53 -28.30 -10.69
N GLN A 516 -12.68 -28.58 -11.99
CA GLN A 516 -12.30 -29.86 -12.57
C GLN A 516 -10.78 -30.06 -12.53
N ALA A 517 -9.99 -29.07 -12.93
CA ALA A 517 -8.53 -29.13 -12.87
C ALA A 517 -8.02 -29.34 -11.45
N LEU A 518 -8.67 -28.73 -10.45
CA LEU A 518 -8.34 -28.94 -9.04
C LEU A 518 -8.62 -30.39 -8.60
N LYS A 519 -9.76 -30.96 -8.99
CA LYS A 519 -10.10 -32.37 -8.71
C LYS A 519 -9.08 -33.33 -9.35
N GLU A 520 -8.60 -33.00 -10.54
CA GLU A 520 -7.58 -33.76 -11.27
C GLU A 520 -6.14 -33.43 -10.85
N ARG A 521 -5.95 -32.52 -9.87
CA ARG A 521 -4.64 -32.06 -9.37
C ARG A 521 -3.75 -31.38 -10.43
N ARG A 522 -4.35 -30.82 -11.48
CA ARG A 522 -3.67 -30.02 -12.52
C ARG A 522 -3.59 -28.55 -12.09
N TYR A 523 -2.61 -28.23 -11.25
CA TYR A 523 -2.51 -26.92 -10.59
C TYR A 523 -2.20 -25.75 -11.54
N ASP A 524 -1.47 -26.02 -12.62
CA ASP A 524 -1.19 -25.06 -13.71
C ASP A 524 -2.50 -24.53 -14.32
N ARG A 525 -3.36 -25.46 -14.78
CA ARG A 525 -4.67 -25.15 -15.37
C ARG A 525 -5.64 -24.59 -14.33
N PHE A 526 -5.64 -25.13 -13.12
CA PHE A 526 -6.46 -24.62 -12.03
C PHE A 526 -6.21 -23.13 -11.77
N MET A 527 -4.95 -22.71 -11.66
CA MET A 527 -4.60 -21.31 -11.39
C MET A 527 -4.91 -20.40 -12.59
N GLU A 528 -4.64 -20.87 -13.82
CA GLU A 528 -4.95 -20.14 -15.06
C GLU A 528 -6.47 -19.85 -15.20
N GLU A 529 -7.29 -20.87 -15.04
CA GLU A 529 -8.74 -20.79 -15.17
C GLU A 529 -9.37 -19.98 -14.02
N SER A 530 -8.82 -20.10 -12.80
CA SER A 530 -9.23 -19.29 -11.66
C SER A 530 -8.99 -17.80 -11.90
N ARG A 531 -7.81 -17.41 -12.40
CA ARG A 531 -7.50 -16.01 -12.75
C ARG A 531 -8.36 -15.51 -13.89
N THR A 532 -8.60 -16.33 -14.91
CA THR A 532 -9.46 -15.99 -16.05
C THR A 532 -10.88 -15.72 -15.57
N SER A 533 -11.42 -16.60 -14.74
CA SER A 533 -12.75 -16.46 -14.14
C SER A 533 -12.86 -15.21 -13.27
N TRP A 534 -11.87 -14.97 -12.40
CA TRP A 534 -11.81 -13.78 -11.55
C TRP A 534 -11.73 -12.48 -12.38
N ALA A 535 -10.91 -12.44 -13.43
CA ALA A 535 -10.78 -11.28 -14.32
C ALA A 535 -12.12 -10.88 -14.95
N LEU A 536 -12.90 -11.89 -15.38
CA LEU A 536 -14.23 -11.72 -15.96
C LEU A 536 -15.25 -11.28 -14.91
N ALA A 537 -15.26 -11.92 -13.73
CA ALA A 537 -16.13 -11.53 -12.61
C ALA A 537 -15.89 -10.07 -12.19
N SER A 538 -14.64 -9.65 -12.08
CA SER A 538 -14.27 -8.27 -11.75
C SER A 538 -14.80 -7.26 -12.77
N ARG A 539 -14.78 -7.60 -14.06
CA ARG A 539 -15.33 -6.73 -15.11
C ARG A 539 -16.85 -6.60 -14.98
N ILE A 540 -17.55 -7.72 -14.82
CA ILE A 540 -19.01 -7.74 -14.68
C ILE A 540 -19.44 -7.02 -13.41
N TYR A 541 -18.75 -7.21 -12.28
CA TYR A 541 -19.08 -6.54 -11.03
C TYR A 541 -19.13 -5.02 -11.20
N ASN A 542 -18.13 -4.44 -11.86
CA ASN A 542 -18.09 -3.01 -12.10
C ASN A 542 -19.18 -2.56 -13.09
N ASP A 543 -19.43 -3.35 -14.15
CA ASP A 543 -20.47 -3.04 -15.14
C ASP A 543 -21.88 -3.10 -14.50
N VAL A 544 -22.15 -4.08 -13.64
CA VAL A 544 -23.41 -4.23 -12.86
C VAL A 544 -23.58 -3.11 -11.86
N GLU A 545 -22.54 -2.80 -11.07
CA GLU A 545 -22.60 -1.72 -10.07
C GLU A 545 -22.86 -0.35 -10.72
N THR A 546 -22.18 -0.06 -11.84
CA THR A 546 -22.42 1.18 -12.59
C THR A 546 -23.83 1.21 -13.15
N THR A 547 -24.31 0.11 -13.73
CA THR A 547 -25.67 0.03 -14.27
C THR A 547 -26.72 0.28 -13.18
N GLN A 548 -26.59 -0.38 -12.02
CA GLN A 548 -27.50 -0.17 -10.88
C GLN A 548 -27.48 1.29 -10.38
N LYS A 549 -26.29 1.89 -10.27
CA LYS A 549 -26.15 3.29 -9.87
C LYS A 549 -26.78 4.24 -10.88
N ASP A 550 -26.53 4.06 -12.17
CA ASP A 550 -27.08 4.91 -13.23
C ASP A 550 -28.62 4.84 -13.24
N VAL A 551 -29.17 3.65 -13.03
CA VAL A 551 -30.61 3.41 -12.92
C VAL A 551 -31.21 4.11 -11.69
N LEU A 552 -30.52 4.08 -10.54
CA LEU A 552 -30.95 4.79 -9.32
C LEU A 552 -30.83 6.33 -9.47
N PHE A 553 -29.73 6.83 -10.02
CA PHE A 553 -29.55 8.27 -10.26
C PHE A 553 -30.55 8.80 -11.28
N GLY A 554 -30.90 8.00 -12.30
CA GLY A 554 -31.98 8.31 -13.23
C GLY A 554 -33.29 8.59 -12.52
N VAL A 555 -33.70 7.73 -11.57
CA VAL A 555 -34.91 7.95 -10.77
C VAL A 555 -34.82 9.23 -9.95
N LEU A 556 -33.71 9.45 -9.23
CA LEU A 556 -33.56 10.65 -8.41
C LEU A 556 -33.71 11.93 -9.25
N PHE A 557 -33.15 11.93 -10.47
CA PHE A 557 -33.30 13.02 -11.41
C PHE A 557 -34.75 13.20 -11.88
N TYR A 558 -35.43 12.13 -12.26
CA TYR A 558 -36.84 12.21 -12.69
C TYR A 558 -37.77 12.67 -11.57
N VAL A 559 -37.59 12.15 -10.34
CA VAL A 559 -38.37 12.56 -9.16
C VAL A 559 -38.22 14.06 -8.90
N ALA A 560 -37.01 14.60 -9.05
CA ALA A 560 -36.79 16.05 -8.92
C ALA A 560 -37.53 16.88 -9.97
N LEU A 561 -37.72 16.35 -11.17
CA LEU A 561 -38.45 17.01 -12.25
C LEU A 561 -39.97 16.88 -12.09
N PHE A 562 -40.49 15.89 -11.36
CA PHE A 562 -41.93 15.68 -11.20
C PHE A 562 -42.63 16.84 -10.50
N VAL A 563 -41.99 17.46 -9.51
CA VAL A 563 -42.57 18.60 -8.77
C VAL A 563 -42.80 19.83 -9.68
N PRO A 564 -41.79 20.39 -10.37
CA PRO A 564 -42.01 21.50 -11.28
C PRO A 564 -42.89 21.12 -12.47
N PHE A 565 -42.78 19.89 -12.98
CA PHE A 565 -43.63 19.39 -14.06
C PHE A 565 -45.10 19.35 -13.66
N SER A 566 -45.43 18.76 -12.50
CA SER A 566 -46.80 18.66 -12.00
C SER A 566 -47.41 20.02 -11.71
N TYR A 567 -46.60 20.96 -11.22
CA TYR A 567 -47.03 22.35 -11.03
C TYR A 567 -47.35 23.07 -12.35
N CYS A 568 -46.53 22.87 -13.40
CA CYS A 568 -46.79 23.45 -14.71
C CYS A 568 -47.99 22.80 -15.40
N LEU A 569 -48.12 21.48 -15.28
CA LEU A 569 -49.20 20.71 -15.88
C LEU A 569 -50.54 21.02 -15.21
N GLU A 570 -50.57 21.20 -13.89
CA GLU A 570 -51.75 21.68 -13.15
C GLU A 570 -52.25 23.01 -13.70
N ARG A 571 -51.34 23.99 -13.84
CA ARG A 571 -51.66 25.31 -14.38
C ARG A 571 -52.07 25.29 -15.86
N LEU A 572 -51.60 24.32 -16.64
CA LEU A 572 -51.96 24.15 -18.04
C LEU A 572 -53.35 23.54 -18.21
N LEU A 573 -53.69 22.51 -17.41
CA LEU A 573 -54.94 21.74 -17.54
C LEU A 573 -56.12 22.38 -16.80
N PHE A 574 -55.93 22.91 -15.59
CA PHE A 574 -57.04 23.32 -14.72
C PHE A 574 -57.06 24.84 -14.42
N PRO A 575 -58.23 25.53 -14.48
CA PRO A 575 -58.37 26.96 -14.19
C PRO A 575 -58.81 27.21 -12.74
N PHE A 576 -58.27 26.50 -11.75
CA PHE A 576 -58.72 26.70 -10.39
C PHE A 576 -58.26 28.08 -9.89
N VAL A 577 -59.18 28.87 -9.33
CA VAL A 577 -58.85 30.14 -8.65
C VAL A 577 -58.54 29.88 -7.17
N ASP A 578 -59.24 28.90 -6.60
CA ASP A 578 -59.11 28.45 -5.22
C ASP A 578 -57.80 27.69 -4.97
N ILE A 579 -57.03 28.13 -3.96
CA ILE A 579 -55.75 27.54 -3.56
C ILE A 579 -55.91 26.09 -3.10
N HIS A 580 -57.01 25.73 -2.44
CA HIS A 580 -57.21 24.37 -1.96
C HIS A 580 -57.41 23.41 -3.15
N LYS A 581 -58.21 23.82 -4.13
CA LYS A 581 -58.42 23.05 -5.37
C LYS A 581 -57.13 22.93 -6.19
N ARG A 582 -56.28 23.96 -6.20
CA ARG A 582 -54.95 23.91 -6.84
C ARG A 582 -54.01 22.92 -6.18
N ILE A 583 -53.92 22.95 -4.84
CA ILE A 583 -53.06 22.02 -4.09
C ILE A 583 -53.53 20.58 -4.31
N ILE A 584 -54.84 20.34 -4.27
CA ILE A 584 -55.40 19.01 -4.54
C ILE A 584 -55.09 18.56 -5.98
N ALA A 585 -55.33 19.42 -6.98
CA ALA A 585 -55.06 19.10 -8.39
C ALA A 585 -53.56 18.83 -8.64
N PHE A 586 -52.69 19.62 -8.03
CA PHE A 586 -51.25 19.43 -8.06
C PHE A 586 -50.84 18.08 -7.46
N LEU A 587 -51.36 17.73 -6.27
CA LEU A 587 -51.07 16.45 -5.61
C LEU A 587 -51.60 15.25 -6.41
N VAL A 588 -52.78 15.39 -7.04
CA VAL A 588 -53.34 14.35 -7.91
C VAL A 588 -52.49 14.15 -9.17
N ILE A 589 -52.08 15.23 -9.84
CA ILE A 589 -51.19 15.15 -11.01
C ILE A 589 -49.84 14.56 -10.62
N LEU A 590 -49.27 15.01 -9.50
CA LEU A 590 -47.99 14.50 -8.99
C LEU A 590 -48.08 13.00 -8.69
N GLY A 591 -49.14 12.56 -8.00
CA GLY A 591 -49.40 11.15 -7.73
C GLY A 591 -49.58 10.32 -9.01
N LEU A 592 -50.29 10.86 -10.00
CA LEU A 592 -50.48 10.21 -11.30
C LEU A 592 -49.16 10.05 -12.08
N VAL A 593 -48.34 11.10 -12.14
CA VAL A 593 -47.03 11.06 -12.81
C VAL A 593 -46.10 10.05 -12.12
N ILE A 594 -46.08 10.05 -10.78
CA ILE A 594 -45.33 9.06 -10.00
C ILE A 594 -45.85 7.65 -10.32
N ALA A 595 -47.16 7.41 -10.35
CA ALA A 595 -47.73 6.10 -10.64
C ALA A 595 -47.37 5.60 -12.06
N VAL A 596 -47.43 6.48 -13.06
CA VAL A 596 -47.04 6.15 -14.44
C VAL A 596 -45.56 5.78 -14.49
N ILE A 597 -44.67 6.58 -13.92
CA ILE A 597 -43.23 6.27 -13.97
C ILE A 597 -42.89 5.06 -13.11
N TYR A 598 -43.60 4.83 -12.00
CA TYR A 598 -43.46 3.61 -11.20
C TYR A 598 -43.72 2.35 -12.04
N SER A 599 -44.67 2.41 -12.99
CA SER A 599 -44.96 1.29 -13.89
C SER A 599 -43.95 1.13 -15.05
N VAL A 600 -43.32 2.22 -15.50
CA VAL A 600 -42.46 2.23 -16.70
C VAL A 600 -40.97 2.13 -16.36
N HIS A 601 -40.54 2.68 -15.23
CA HIS A 601 -39.12 2.81 -14.91
C HIS A 601 -38.65 1.66 -13.99
N PRO A 602 -37.75 0.77 -14.46
CA PRO A 602 -37.40 -0.47 -13.75
C PRO A 602 -36.70 -0.25 -12.39
N ALA A 603 -36.03 0.88 -12.22
CA ALA A 603 -35.42 1.27 -10.94
C ALA A 603 -36.36 1.28 -9.72
N PHE A 604 -37.66 1.57 -9.91
CA PHE A 604 -38.64 1.52 -8.83
C PHE A 604 -38.94 0.09 -8.39
N GLN A 605 -38.48 -0.93 -9.09
CA GLN A 605 -38.60 -2.32 -8.67
C GLN A 605 -37.25 -2.87 -8.17
N LEU A 606 -36.13 -2.32 -8.67
CA LEU A 606 -34.76 -2.67 -8.24
C LEU A 606 -34.36 -2.14 -6.85
N THR A 607 -35.11 -1.18 -6.29
CA THR A 607 -34.80 -0.62 -4.97
C THR A 607 -35.60 -1.35 -3.88
N TYR A 608 -34.92 -1.81 -2.82
CA TYR A 608 -35.54 -2.50 -1.67
C TYR A 608 -36.77 -1.79 -1.08
N SER A 609 -36.81 -0.46 -1.14
CA SER A 609 -38.00 0.32 -0.80
C SER A 609 -38.12 1.57 -1.69
N PRO A 610 -38.88 1.49 -2.78
CA PRO A 610 -39.03 2.60 -3.73
C PRO A 610 -39.75 3.80 -3.11
N LEU A 611 -40.66 3.53 -2.16
CA LEU A 611 -41.36 4.54 -1.39
C LEU A 611 -40.42 5.36 -0.50
N VAL A 612 -39.34 4.77 0.01
CA VAL A 612 -38.35 5.50 0.82
C VAL A 612 -37.61 6.55 -0.03
N VAL A 613 -37.32 6.26 -1.30
CA VAL A 613 -36.70 7.24 -2.21
C VAL A 613 -37.61 8.45 -2.42
N ILE A 614 -38.89 8.20 -2.65
CA ILE A 614 -39.90 9.25 -2.81
C ILE A 614 -40.06 10.05 -1.51
N LEU A 615 -40.17 9.36 -0.36
CA LEU A 615 -40.30 9.98 0.95
C LEU A 615 -39.09 10.85 1.30
N ALA A 616 -37.87 10.37 1.05
CA ALA A 616 -36.64 11.12 1.26
C ALA A 616 -36.61 12.40 0.40
N PHE A 617 -37.12 12.33 -0.83
CA PHE A 617 -37.24 13.51 -1.68
C PHE A 617 -38.25 14.53 -1.15
N PHE A 618 -39.40 14.07 -0.64
CA PHE A 618 -40.37 14.96 0.02
C PHE A 618 -39.80 15.60 1.28
N ILE A 619 -39.08 14.84 2.11
CA ILE A 619 -38.41 15.36 3.31
C ILE A 619 -37.39 16.43 2.91
N LEU A 620 -36.52 16.14 1.94
CA LEU A 620 -35.53 17.09 1.43
C LEU A 620 -36.21 18.34 0.85
N GLY A 621 -37.26 18.17 0.04
CA GLY A 621 -38.02 19.28 -0.55
C GLY A 621 -38.67 20.16 0.50
N LEU A 622 -39.32 19.57 1.51
CA LEU A 622 -39.90 20.30 2.64
C LEU A 622 -38.82 21.02 3.45
N SER A 623 -37.68 20.37 3.72
CA SER A 623 -36.55 21.01 4.40
C SER A 623 -36.01 22.21 3.61
N VAL A 624 -35.91 22.13 2.29
CA VAL A 624 -35.50 23.25 1.43
C VAL A 624 -36.53 24.39 1.48
N ILE A 625 -37.83 24.09 1.42
CA ILE A 625 -38.88 25.10 1.54
C ILE A 625 -38.81 25.80 2.91
N VAL A 626 -38.65 25.04 3.99
CA VAL A 626 -38.50 25.59 5.34
C VAL A 626 -37.24 26.46 5.42
N ALA A 627 -36.11 26.02 4.88
CA ALA A 627 -34.88 26.81 4.81
C ALA A 627 -35.08 28.12 4.02
N LEU A 628 -35.79 28.08 2.89
CA LEU A 628 -36.12 29.27 2.10
C LEU A 628 -37.06 30.23 2.86
N ILE A 629 -38.02 29.72 3.63
CA ILE A 629 -38.90 30.54 4.48
C ILE A 629 -38.07 31.23 5.57
N ILE A 630 -37.17 30.50 6.24
CA ILE A 630 -36.28 31.04 7.26
C ILE A 630 -35.36 32.12 6.66
N LEU A 631 -34.75 31.84 5.51
CA LEU A 631 -33.88 32.79 4.81
C LEU A 631 -34.66 34.04 4.37
N GLY A 632 -35.88 33.87 3.85
CA GLY A 632 -36.75 34.99 3.46
C GLY A 632 -37.22 35.82 4.66
N ARG A 633 -37.52 35.19 5.79
CA ARG A 633 -37.79 35.88 7.07
C ARG A 633 -36.56 36.64 7.56
N PHE A 634 -35.38 36.03 7.48
CA PHE A 634 -34.12 36.67 7.83
C PHE A 634 -33.80 37.88 6.95
N GLU A 635 -34.00 37.78 5.63
CA GLU A 635 -33.88 38.91 4.71
C GLU A 635 -34.87 40.03 5.06
N GLN A 636 -36.12 39.70 5.38
CA GLN A 636 -37.13 40.68 5.82
C GLN A 636 -36.69 41.41 7.10
N GLU A 637 -36.20 40.69 8.11
CA GLU A 637 -35.67 41.28 9.34
C GLU A 637 -34.40 42.10 9.09
N MET A 638 -33.50 41.64 8.21
CA MET A 638 -32.30 42.36 7.82
C MET A 638 -32.64 43.67 7.10
N VAL A 639 -33.65 43.67 6.23
CA VAL A 639 -34.16 44.87 5.56
C VAL A 639 -34.78 45.83 6.58
N LEU A 640 -35.54 45.32 7.56
CA LEU A 640 -36.10 46.14 8.64
C LEU A 640 -35.00 46.75 9.53
N LEU A 641 -33.92 46.02 9.82
CA LEU A 641 -32.74 46.50 10.53
C LEU A 641 -31.96 47.55 9.73
N GLN A 642 -31.76 47.32 8.42
CA GLN A 642 -31.10 48.27 7.53
C GLN A 642 -31.92 49.56 7.33
N GLN A 643 -33.24 49.47 7.25
CA GLN A 643 -34.15 50.62 7.18
C GLN A 643 -34.13 51.46 8.46
N ARG A 644 -33.94 50.83 9.64
CA ARG A 644 -33.73 51.54 10.91
C ARG A 644 -32.35 52.19 11.03
N ALA A 645 -31.32 51.63 10.39
CA ALA A 645 -29.94 52.11 10.47
C ALA A 645 -29.59 53.19 9.42
N ARG A 646 -30.24 53.19 8.25
CA ARG A 646 -30.08 54.23 7.21
C ARG A 646 -31.41 54.49 6.51
N HIS A 647 -31.86 55.74 6.50
CA HIS A 647 -33.00 56.19 5.70
C HIS A 647 -32.72 56.04 4.19
N MET A 648 -32.92 54.85 3.64
CA MET A 648 -32.93 54.60 2.20
C MET A 648 -34.28 54.02 1.79
N LYS A 649 -34.91 54.68 0.80
CA LYS A 649 -36.08 54.17 0.08
C LYS A 649 -35.64 53.19 -1.01
N GLY A 650 -36.39 52.10 -1.17
CA GLY A 650 -36.39 51.29 -2.38
C GLY A 650 -36.69 49.82 -2.12
N SER A 651 -37.96 49.42 -2.14
CA SER A 651 -38.31 48.03 -2.43
C SER A 651 -38.16 47.81 -3.94
N GLU A 652 -36.98 47.38 -4.38
CA GLU A 652 -36.90 46.76 -5.71
C GLU A 652 -37.71 45.46 -5.67
N ILE A 653 -38.56 45.26 -6.68
CA ILE A 653 -39.22 43.97 -6.87
C ILE A 653 -38.10 42.94 -7.04
N SER A 654 -38.00 42.00 -6.10
CA SER A 654 -37.02 40.93 -6.17
C SER A 654 -37.12 40.26 -7.54
N LYS A 655 -36.00 40.21 -8.27
CA LYS A 655 -35.91 39.66 -9.63
C LYS A 655 -36.48 38.24 -9.70
N THR A 656 -36.39 37.48 -8.60
CA THR A 656 -37.00 36.14 -8.48
C THR A 656 -38.53 36.19 -8.41
N LYS A 657 -39.14 37.15 -7.70
CA LYS A 657 -40.60 37.33 -7.66
C LYS A 657 -41.15 37.76 -9.02
N ALA A 658 -40.46 38.66 -9.72
CA ALA A 658 -40.82 39.06 -11.09
C ALA A 658 -40.74 37.88 -12.07
N PHE A 659 -39.69 37.05 -11.98
CA PHE A 659 -39.55 35.84 -12.78
C PHE A 659 -40.69 34.83 -12.52
N VAL A 660 -41.04 34.58 -11.24
CA VAL A 660 -42.14 33.67 -10.89
C VAL A 660 -43.48 34.17 -11.44
N ALA A 661 -43.73 35.48 -11.39
CA ALA A 661 -44.93 36.08 -11.97
C ALA A 661 -44.96 35.99 -13.50
N ALA A 662 -43.84 36.27 -14.18
CA ALA A 662 -43.70 36.13 -15.63
C ALA A 662 -43.87 34.66 -16.09
N PHE A 663 -43.31 33.71 -15.35
CA PHE A 663 -43.46 32.27 -15.59
C PHE A 663 -44.93 31.83 -15.44
N ALA A 664 -45.58 32.24 -14.34
CA ALA A 664 -46.99 31.99 -14.09
C ALA A 664 -47.90 32.53 -15.22
N LEU A 665 -47.62 33.75 -15.71
CA LEU A 665 -48.31 34.37 -16.84
C LEU A 665 -48.02 33.65 -18.17
N GLY A 666 -46.79 33.19 -18.36
CA GLY A 666 -46.37 32.40 -19.53
C GLY A 666 -47.15 31.09 -19.66
N VAL A 667 -47.26 30.32 -18.58
CA VAL A 667 -48.07 29.09 -18.55
C VAL A 667 -49.55 29.38 -18.80
N GLY A 668 -50.08 30.47 -18.23
CA GLY A 668 -51.45 30.92 -18.49
C GLY A 668 -51.72 31.27 -19.96
N ASN A 669 -50.73 31.82 -20.67
CA ASN A 669 -50.83 32.13 -22.10
C ASN A 669 -50.78 30.89 -22.99
N LEU A 670 -50.04 29.84 -22.62
CA LEU A 670 -49.99 28.57 -23.37
C LEU A 670 -51.37 27.92 -23.46
N ARG A 671 -52.20 28.07 -22.42
CA ARG A 671 -53.55 27.54 -22.39
C ARG A 671 -54.51 28.25 -23.36
N ARG A 672 -54.33 29.54 -23.60
CA ARG A 672 -55.20 30.33 -24.50
C ARG A 672 -55.12 29.88 -25.97
N ARG A 673 -54.11 29.10 -26.35
CA ARG A 673 -53.90 28.59 -27.72
C ARG A 673 -53.63 27.07 -27.71
N PRO A 674 -54.62 26.24 -27.34
CA PRO A 674 -54.40 24.82 -27.02
C PRO A 674 -53.84 24.03 -28.20
N ILE A 675 -54.33 24.26 -29.42
CA ILE A 675 -53.88 23.53 -30.62
C ILE A 675 -52.40 23.79 -30.91
N ARG A 676 -51.97 25.07 -30.83
CA ARG A 676 -50.57 25.44 -31.08
C ARG A 676 -49.66 24.83 -30.01
N THR A 677 -50.03 24.95 -28.73
CA THR A 677 -49.27 24.42 -27.61
C THR A 677 -49.11 22.90 -27.72
N VAL A 678 -50.20 22.16 -27.98
CA VAL A 678 -50.16 20.70 -28.14
C VAL A 678 -49.26 20.30 -29.31
N LEU A 679 -49.41 20.93 -30.48
CA LEU A 679 -48.59 20.61 -31.66
C LEU A 679 -47.11 20.91 -31.42
N THR A 680 -46.78 22.02 -30.76
CA THR A 680 -45.38 22.36 -30.41
C THR A 680 -44.78 21.41 -29.38
N CYS A 681 -45.54 21.03 -28.35
CA CYS A 681 -45.08 20.06 -27.36
C CYS A 681 -44.89 18.67 -27.98
N ALA A 682 -45.84 18.20 -28.80
CA ALA A 682 -45.72 16.94 -29.51
C ALA A 682 -44.49 16.93 -30.43
N THR A 683 -44.25 18.02 -31.17
CA THR A 683 -43.07 18.16 -32.03
C THR A 683 -41.78 18.10 -31.23
N LEU A 684 -41.70 18.81 -30.10
CA LEU A 684 -40.54 18.75 -29.20
C LEU A 684 -40.33 17.34 -28.63
N ILE A 685 -41.40 16.68 -28.18
CA ILE A 685 -41.33 15.30 -27.65
C ILE A 685 -40.81 14.36 -28.73
N ILE A 686 -41.37 14.40 -29.95
CA ILE A 686 -40.95 13.54 -31.06
C ILE A 686 -39.51 13.85 -31.46
N LEU A 687 -39.12 15.12 -31.54
CA LEU A 687 -37.75 15.52 -31.89
C LEU A 687 -36.75 15.05 -30.84
N THR A 688 -37.02 15.27 -29.54
CA THR A 688 -36.16 14.81 -28.46
C THR A 688 -36.09 13.28 -28.43
N PHE A 689 -37.21 12.58 -28.59
CA PHE A 689 -37.25 11.13 -28.70
C PHE A 689 -36.42 10.62 -29.88
N THR A 690 -36.53 11.26 -31.04
CA THR A 690 -35.79 10.89 -32.26
C THR A 690 -34.29 11.12 -32.08
N ILE A 691 -33.89 12.29 -31.55
CA ILE A 691 -32.47 12.60 -31.27
C ILE A 691 -31.90 11.60 -30.26
N MET A 692 -32.59 11.34 -29.14
CA MET A 692 -32.14 10.36 -28.13
C MET A 692 -32.08 8.93 -28.67
N SER A 693 -33.02 8.55 -29.54
CA SER A 693 -33.00 7.24 -30.20
C SER A 693 -31.82 7.12 -31.18
N PHE A 694 -31.49 8.18 -31.93
CA PHE A 694 -30.33 8.16 -32.82
C PHE A 694 -28.98 8.21 -32.08
N THR A 695 -28.89 8.90 -30.94
CA THR A 695 -27.66 8.93 -30.13
C THR A 695 -27.40 7.60 -29.43
N THR A 696 -28.44 6.87 -29.03
CA THR A 696 -28.32 5.54 -28.39
C THR A 696 -27.93 4.44 -29.38
N VAL A 697 -28.35 4.52 -30.65
CA VAL A 697 -27.99 3.52 -31.68
C VAL A 697 -26.53 3.58 -32.12
N LYS A 698 -25.82 4.72 -31.96
CA LYS A 698 -24.37 4.80 -32.22
C LYS A 698 -23.54 4.37 -31.01
N SER A 699 -23.61 3.08 -30.70
CA SER A 699 -22.74 2.47 -29.70
C SER A 699 -21.26 2.55 -30.12
N MET A 700 -20.49 3.26 -29.30
CA MET A 700 -19.09 3.02 -28.90
C MET A 700 -18.17 2.28 -29.90
N ARG A 701 -17.60 3.01 -30.86
CA ARG A 701 -16.27 2.67 -31.42
C ARG A 701 -15.32 3.85 -31.15
N TYR A 702 -14.58 3.77 -30.05
CA TYR A 702 -13.49 4.67 -29.75
C TYR A 702 -12.40 4.50 -30.83
N ARG A 703 -12.40 5.33 -31.87
CA ARG A 703 -11.33 5.39 -32.88
C ARG A 703 -10.30 6.42 -32.43
N GLY A 704 -9.32 5.98 -31.65
CA GLY A 704 -8.04 6.70 -31.57
C GLY A 704 -7.25 6.46 -32.85
N ARG A 705 -6.96 7.49 -33.64
CA ARG A 705 -5.99 7.40 -34.74
C ARG A 705 -4.59 7.55 -34.16
N LEU A 706 -3.90 6.43 -33.97
CA LEU A 706 -2.44 6.40 -33.80
C LEU A 706 -1.81 6.18 -35.18
N ARG A 707 -0.77 6.95 -35.54
CA ARG A 707 0.04 6.65 -36.72
C ARG A 707 0.91 5.44 -36.41
N LEU A 708 0.43 4.26 -36.78
CA LEU A 708 1.20 3.02 -36.73
C LEU A 708 2.02 2.89 -38.03
N GLN A 709 3.21 2.29 -37.94
CA GLN A 709 3.94 1.88 -39.15
C GLN A 709 3.10 0.87 -39.94
N GLU A 710 3.20 0.90 -41.27
CA GLU A 710 2.39 0.03 -42.15
C GLU A 710 2.72 -1.45 -42.00
N ARG A 711 3.93 -1.79 -41.56
CA ARG A 711 4.38 -3.17 -41.29
C ARG A 711 4.98 -3.26 -39.90
N SER A 712 4.56 -4.26 -39.14
CA SER A 712 5.17 -4.60 -37.85
C SER A 712 6.50 -5.33 -38.08
N PRO A 713 7.57 -5.07 -37.30
CA PRO A 713 8.83 -5.81 -37.39
C PRO A 713 8.68 -7.31 -37.13
N TYR A 714 7.69 -7.71 -36.33
CA TYR A 714 7.34 -9.11 -36.06
C TYR A 714 5.83 -9.23 -35.79
N GLN A 715 5.29 -10.44 -35.94
CA GLN A 715 3.89 -10.75 -35.62
C GLN A 715 3.79 -11.23 -34.17
N GLY A 716 3.47 -10.33 -33.25
CA GLY A 716 3.34 -10.67 -31.83
C GLY A 716 2.73 -9.55 -31.00
N LEU A 717 2.60 -9.79 -29.70
CA LEU A 717 2.09 -8.83 -28.72
C LEU A 717 3.20 -8.42 -27.76
N LEU A 718 3.46 -7.11 -27.66
CA LEU A 718 4.32 -6.56 -26.62
C LEU A 718 3.47 -6.16 -25.41
N ILE A 719 3.62 -6.87 -24.30
CA ILE A 719 2.99 -6.52 -23.03
C ILE A 719 3.93 -5.58 -22.27
N LYS A 720 3.46 -4.38 -21.96
CA LYS A 720 4.18 -3.41 -21.13
C LYS A 720 3.23 -2.48 -20.39
N ILE A 721 3.70 -1.92 -19.28
CA ILE A 721 3.01 -0.83 -18.60
C ILE A 721 3.23 0.48 -19.40
N LEU A 722 2.21 1.32 -19.51
CA LEU A 722 2.22 2.53 -20.37
C LEU A 722 3.38 3.49 -20.09
N ASN A 723 3.83 3.57 -18.84
CA ASN A 723 4.92 4.42 -18.39
C ASN A 723 6.28 3.70 -18.34
N TRP A 724 6.42 2.52 -18.97
CA TRP A 724 7.64 1.70 -18.95
C TRP A 724 8.08 1.24 -17.56
N ASP A 725 7.16 1.20 -16.59
CA ASP A 725 7.44 0.56 -15.31
C ASP A 725 7.61 -0.96 -15.48
N SER A 726 8.41 -1.53 -14.58
CA SER A 726 8.62 -2.97 -14.52
C SER A 726 7.31 -3.69 -14.21
N LEU A 727 7.00 -4.73 -14.98
CA LEU A 727 5.98 -5.69 -14.61
C LEU A 727 6.41 -6.44 -13.34
N PRO A 728 5.47 -6.83 -12.45
CA PRO A 728 5.79 -7.72 -11.34
C PRO A 728 6.44 -9.01 -11.83
N THR A 729 7.33 -9.58 -11.02
CA THR A 729 8.04 -10.83 -11.34
C THR A 729 7.11 -11.99 -11.67
N GLU A 730 5.95 -12.05 -11.02
CA GLU A 730 4.93 -13.07 -11.16
C GLU A 730 4.14 -12.95 -12.49
N ALA A 731 4.22 -11.81 -13.18
CA ALA A 731 3.53 -11.60 -14.44
C ALA A 731 4.06 -12.53 -15.54
N LEU A 732 5.37 -12.79 -15.58
CA LEU A 732 5.98 -13.66 -16.59
C LEU A 732 5.38 -15.07 -16.53
N GLY A 733 5.45 -15.72 -15.37
CA GLY A 733 4.90 -17.08 -15.20
C GLY A 733 3.37 -17.13 -15.40
N THR A 734 2.66 -16.04 -15.10
CA THR A 734 1.21 -15.96 -15.38
C THR A 734 0.91 -15.93 -16.88
N VAL A 735 1.66 -15.16 -17.65
CA VAL A 735 1.50 -15.04 -19.10
C VAL A 735 1.98 -16.32 -19.80
N GLU A 736 3.12 -16.89 -19.39
CA GLU A 736 3.62 -18.17 -19.90
C GLU A 736 2.60 -19.29 -19.74
N ASN A 737 2.00 -19.42 -18.55
CA ASN A 737 0.96 -20.43 -18.31
C ASN A 737 -0.27 -20.19 -19.19
N LYS A 738 -0.68 -18.93 -19.41
CA LYS A 738 -1.87 -18.60 -20.21
C LYS A 738 -1.70 -18.97 -21.69
N PHE A 739 -0.51 -18.72 -22.24
CA PHE A 739 -0.23 -18.94 -23.66
C PHE A 739 0.49 -20.27 -23.94
N TYR A 740 0.63 -21.13 -22.93
CA TYR A 740 1.27 -22.43 -23.08
C TYR A 740 0.66 -23.25 -24.23
N GLY A 741 1.48 -23.62 -25.21
CA GLY A 741 1.09 -24.35 -26.41
C GLY A 741 0.35 -23.52 -27.48
N GLN A 742 0.13 -22.23 -27.27
CA GLN A 742 -0.55 -21.33 -28.21
C GLN A 742 0.39 -20.26 -28.79
N ALA A 743 1.29 -19.72 -27.97
CA ALA A 743 2.24 -18.70 -28.40
C ALA A 743 3.50 -18.75 -27.53
N GLU A 744 4.61 -18.27 -28.08
CA GLU A 744 5.85 -18.15 -27.32
C GLU A 744 5.96 -16.84 -26.57
N VAL A 745 6.32 -16.95 -25.30
CA VAL A 745 6.44 -15.83 -24.37
C VAL A 745 7.92 -15.64 -24.06
N VAL A 746 8.44 -14.45 -24.36
CA VAL A 746 9.85 -14.12 -24.17
C VAL A 746 9.97 -12.87 -23.27
N PRO A 747 10.65 -12.96 -22.11
CA PRO A 747 10.90 -11.80 -21.28
C PRO A 747 11.98 -10.91 -21.87
N ARG A 748 11.83 -9.60 -21.67
CA ARG A 748 12.84 -8.59 -22.00
C ARG A 748 13.03 -7.67 -20.80
N VAL A 749 14.28 -7.40 -20.44
CA VAL A 749 14.64 -6.56 -19.30
C VAL A 749 15.60 -5.48 -19.76
N TRP A 750 15.36 -4.24 -19.37
CA TRP A 750 16.24 -3.11 -19.67
C TRP A 750 16.92 -2.63 -18.40
N LEU A 751 18.23 -2.41 -18.48
CA LEU A 751 18.95 -1.69 -17.45
C LEU A 751 18.74 -0.19 -17.66
N GLU A 752 18.06 0.45 -16.71
CA GLU A 752 17.74 1.87 -16.74
C GLU A 752 18.23 2.57 -15.46
N ASN A 753 18.59 3.85 -15.60
CA ASN A 753 18.78 4.74 -14.45
C ASN A 753 17.44 5.18 -13.90
N GLU A 754 17.40 5.62 -12.63
CA GLU A 754 16.21 6.26 -12.03
C GLU A 754 15.77 7.49 -12.84
N ASP A 755 16.72 8.32 -13.26
CA ASP A 755 16.51 9.34 -14.26
C ASP A 755 16.61 8.74 -15.66
N ARG A 756 15.45 8.38 -16.23
CA ARG A 756 15.33 7.82 -17.58
C ARG A 756 15.74 8.78 -18.71
N THR A 757 16.04 10.04 -18.41
CA THR A 757 16.62 10.97 -19.41
C THR A 757 18.12 10.75 -19.61
N GLN A 758 18.77 10.01 -18.71
CA GLN A 758 20.20 9.71 -18.76
C GLN A 758 20.44 8.25 -19.13
N ALA A 759 21.38 8.01 -20.03
CA ALA A 759 21.80 6.65 -20.37
C ALA A 759 22.51 5.98 -19.18
N ALA A 760 22.22 4.69 -18.96
CA ALA A 760 22.99 3.88 -18.03
C ALA A 760 24.43 3.73 -18.55
N VAL A 761 25.42 3.90 -17.68
CA VAL A 761 26.83 3.76 -18.04
C VAL A 761 27.35 2.46 -17.43
N VAL A 762 27.77 1.53 -18.29
CA VAL A 762 28.21 0.19 -17.87
C VAL A 762 29.64 -0.04 -18.33
N PRO A 763 30.63 -0.11 -17.42
CA PRO A 763 32.00 -0.43 -17.78
C PRO A 763 32.14 -1.91 -18.11
N ILE A 764 32.69 -2.19 -19.28
CA ILE A 764 33.03 -3.54 -19.76
C ILE A 764 34.54 -3.60 -19.95
N ARG A 765 35.19 -4.66 -19.46
CA ARG A 765 36.65 -4.75 -19.39
C ARG A 765 37.19 -6.03 -19.97
N LEU A 766 38.38 -5.93 -20.56
CA LEU A 766 39.17 -7.05 -21.05
C LEU A 766 40.65 -6.69 -21.00
N GLU A 767 41.47 -7.46 -20.29
CA GLU A 767 42.95 -7.33 -20.30
C GLU A 767 43.47 -5.89 -20.14
N GLY A 768 42.88 -5.13 -19.21
CA GLY A 768 43.28 -3.73 -18.94
C GLY A 768 42.69 -2.67 -19.89
N LYS A 769 41.93 -3.07 -20.92
CA LYS A 769 41.11 -2.16 -21.72
C LYS A 769 39.71 -2.05 -21.11
N GLU A 770 39.13 -0.85 -21.19
CA GLU A 770 37.80 -0.55 -20.71
C GLU A 770 36.99 0.20 -21.78
N VAL A 771 35.71 -0.19 -21.92
CA VAL A 771 34.73 0.50 -22.75
C VAL A 771 33.47 0.76 -21.95
N LEU A 772 32.95 1.99 -22.04
CA LEU A 772 31.71 2.38 -21.39
C LEU A 772 30.51 2.17 -22.33
N ALA A 773 29.73 1.12 -22.08
CA ALA A 773 28.47 0.87 -22.77
C ALA A 773 27.37 1.81 -22.25
N ARG A 774 26.42 2.18 -23.13
CA ARG A 774 25.31 3.11 -22.83
C ARG A 774 23.97 2.43 -22.54
N GLY A 775 23.96 1.11 -22.44
CA GLY A 775 22.76 0.33 -22.20
C GLY A 775 23.07 -1.16 -22.19
N VAL A 776 22.29 -1.89 -21.40
CA VAL A 776 22.31 -3.35 -21.33
C VAL A 776 20.87 -3.82 -21.40
N VAL A 777 20.63 -4.84 -22.21
CA VAL A 777 19.31 -5.46 -22.35
C VAL A 777 19.46 -6.95 -22.07
N GLY A 778 18.66 -7.47 -21.15
CA GLY A 778 18.48 -8.89 -20.92
C GLY A 778 17.44 -9.44 -21.89
N LEU A 779 17.83 -10.41 -22.69
CA LEU A 779 16.99 -11.07 -23.69
C LEU A 779 16.99 -12.58 -23.46
N SER A 780 15.87 -13.23 -23.77
CA SER A 780 15.74 -14.68 -23.71
C SER A 780 16.55 -15.38 -24.81
N SER A 781 16.98 -16.61 -24.55
CA SER A 781 17.53 -17.50 -25.59
C SER A 781 16.52 -17.77 -26.72
N ARG A 782 15.22 -17.65 -26.42
CA ARG A 782 14.11 -17.86 -27.37
C ARG A 782 13.66 -16.61 -28.11
N GLU A 783 14.27 -15.45 -27.84
CA GLU A 783 13.93 -14.18 -28.50
C GLU A 783 13.95 -14.24 -30.05
N PRO A 784 14.90 -14.94 -30.70
CA PRO A 784 14.90 -15.09 -32.16
C PRO A 784 13.67 -15.81 -32.72
N GLU A 785 13.05 -16.71 -31.94
CA GLU A 785 11.84 -17.45 -32.36
C GLU A 785 10.61 -16.51 -32.50
N VAL A 786 10.65 -15.35 -31.85
CA VAL A 786 9.52 -14.40 -31.80
C VAL A 786 9.75 -13.16 -32.65
N SER A 787 10.95 -12.58 -32.60
CA SER A 787 11.22 -11.25 -33.19
C SER A 787 12.28 -11.24 -34.28
N ASN A 788 12.82 -12.40 -34.66
CA ASN A 788 13.96 -12.54 -35.58
C ASN A 788 15.18 -11.69 -35.16
N LEU A 789 15.30 -11.33 -33.88
CA LEU A 789 16.42 -10.50 -33.42
C LEU A 789 17.77 -11.19 -33.60
N GLY A 790 17.79 -12.52 -33.77
CA GLY A 790 18.99 -13.28 -34.09
C GLY A 790 19.68 -12.82 -35.39
N ASP A 791 18.94 -12.23 -36.33
CA ASP A 791 19.47 -11.79 -37.63
C ASP A 791 20.38 -10.56 -37.52
N ILE A 792 20.41 -9.88 -36.36
CA ILE A 792 21.31 -8.74 -36.11
C ILE A 792 22.75 -9.17 -35.81
N LEU A 793 22.97 -10.46 -35.52
CA LEU A 793 24.29 -11.00 -35.23
C LEU A 793 25.22 -10.83 -36.45
N SER A 794 26.37 -10.21 -36.21
CA SER A 794 27.44 -10.07 -37.19
C SER A 794 28.38 -11.28 -37.16
N CYS A 795 28.56 -11.90 -35.99
CA CYS A 795 29.37 -13.10 -35.79
C CYS A 795 28.99 -13.84 -34.50
N GLY A 796 29.51 -15.07 -34.35
CA GLY A 796 29.23 -15.93 -33.20
C GLY A 796 27.83 -16.53 -33.26
N ARG A 797 27.16 -16.62 -32.10
CA ARG A 797 25.85 -17.25 -31.96
C ARG A 797 24.96 -16.54 -30.95
N TRP A 798 23.66 -16.85 -30.99
CA TRP A 798 22.71 -16.46 -29.96
C TRP A 798 22.91 -17.28 -28.66
N PHE A 799 22.28 -16.81 -27.59
CA PHE A 799 22.24 -17.49 -26.28
C PHE A 799 21.59 -18.88 -26.39
N ARG A 800 22.09 -19.87 -25.64
CA ARG A 800 21.45 -21.18 -25.50
C ARG A 800 20.62 -21.28 -24.21
N PRO A 801 19.66 -22.21 -24.13
CA PRO A 801 18.97 -22.50 -22.87
C PRO A 801 19.98 -22.82 -21.76
N GLU A 802 19.68 -22.36 -20.54
CA GLU A 802 20.47 -22.58 -19.32
C GLU A 802 21.88 -21.97 -19.28
N GLU A 803 22.33 -21.30 -20.35
CA GLU A 803 23.58 -20.55 -20.30
C GLU A 803 23.48 -19.39 -19.31
N ARG A 804 24.47 -19.31 -18.42
CA ARG A 804 24.64 -18.22 -17.46
C ARG A 804 25.94 -17.51 -17.76
N ARG A 805 26.01 -16.21 -17.43
CA ARG A 805 27.21 -15.38 -17.60
C ARG A 805 27.75 -15.38 -19.04
N VAL A 806 26.85 -15.20 -20.00
CA VAL A 806 27.18 -15.01 -21.42
C VAL A 806 26.72 -13.63 -21.87
N ILE A 807 27.46 -13.01 -22.80
CA ILE A 807 27.15 -11.66 -23.30
C ILE A 807 27.31 -11.58 -24.82
N LEU A 808 26.47 -10.75 -25.44
CA LEU A 808 26.61 -10.29 -26.82
C LEU A 808 27.10 -8.84 -26.81
N LEU A 809 28.11 -8.53 -27.62
CA LEU A 809 28.67 -7.19 -27.73
C LEU A 809 28.32 -6.55 -29.08
N SER A 810 28.15 -5.24 -29.13
CA SER A 810 28.07 -4.58 -30.43
C SER A 810 29.44 -4.60 -31.12
N ASP A 811 29.45 -4.60 -32.45
CA ASP A 811 30.69 -4.58 -33.25
C ASP A 811 31.64 -3.45 -32.81
N ARG A 812 31.08 -2.29 -32.47
CA ARG A 812 31.85 -1.14 -31.98
C ARG A 812 32.52 -1.44 -30.63
N VAL A 813 31.80 -2.05 -29.69
CA VAL A 813 32.32 -2.37 -28.35
C VAL A 813 33.37 -3.48 -28.45
N ALA A 814 33.10 -4.54 -29.20
CA ALA A 814 34.02 -5.65 -29.43
C ALA A 814 35.35 -5.17 -30.03
N ARG A 815 35.32 -4.35 -31.09
CA ARG A 815 36.54 -3.78 -31.70
C ARG A 815 37.32 -2.89 -30.74
N SER A 816 36.61 -2.10 -29.93
CA SER A 816 37.25 -1.21 -28.95
C SER A 816 37.95 -1.97 -27.83
N LEU A 817 37.39 -3.10 -27.39
CA LEU A 817 38.01 -4.01 -26.42
C LEU A 817 39.10 -4.89 -27.04
N GLY A 818 39.15 -5.01 -28.37
CA GLY A 818 40.07 -5.92 -29.06
C GLY A 818 39.58 -7.37 -29.10
N VAL A 819 38.28 -7.61 -28.90
CA VAL A 819 37.67 -8.93 -29.08
C VAL A 819 37.69 -9.28 -30.58
N SER A 820 38.20 -10.47 -30.90
CA SER A 820 38.21 -10.96 -32.28
C SER A 820 36.79 -11.25 -32.75
N LEU A 821 36.35 -10.59 -33.83
CA LEU A 821 35.05 -10.88 -34.46
C LEU A 821 35.01 -12.26 -35.14
N GLN A 822 36.15 -12.92 -35.34
CA GLN A 822 36.21 -14.26 -35.93
C GLN A 822 36.03 -15.36 -34.89
N GLN A 823 36.48 -15.11 -33.65
CA GLN A 823 36.45 -16.06 -32.54
C GLN A 823 36.05 -15.34 -31.24
N PRO A 824 34.83 -14.76 -31.16
CA PRO A 824 34.38 -14.04 -29.98
C PRO A 824 34.39 -14.91 -28.71
N GLU A 825 34.12 -16.21 -28.86
CA GLU A 825 34.00 -17.20 -27.76
C GLU A 825 35.26 -17.41 -26.93
N LYS A 826 36.42 -16.98 -27.41
CA LYS A 826 37.69 -17.02 -26.66
C LYS A 826 37.86 -15.87 -25.68
N ALA A 827 37.03 -14.83 -25.79
CA ALA A 827 37.10 -13.67 -24.91
C ALA A 827 36.14 -13.82 -23.72
N THR A 828 36.66 -13.52 -22.54
CA THR A 828 35.87 -13.36 -21.31
C THR A 828 36.03 -11.91 -20.86
N VAL A 829 34.91 -11.18 -20.82
CA VAL A 829 34.89 -9.78 -20.40
C VAL A 829 34.37 -9.67 -18.98
N SER A 830 34.95 -8.76 -18.20
CA SER A 830 34.45 -8.45 -16.86
C SER A 830 33.45 -7.31 -16.91
N LEU A 831 32.29 -7.51 -16.27
CA LEU A 831 31.22 -6.55 -16.10
C LEU A 831 30.81 -6.56 -14.63
N TRP A 832 31.00 -5.42 -13.97
CA TRP A 832 30.76 -5.23 -12.53
C TRP A 832 31.35 -6.30 -11.61
N GLY A 833 32.63 -6.64 -11.79
CA GLY A 833 33.31 -7.65 -10.96
C GLY A 833 32.96 -9.10 -11.29
N THR A 834 32.02 -9.33 -12.21
CA THR A 834 31.63 -10.67 -12.68
C THR A 834 32.12 -10.90 -14.12
N ASP A 835 32.65 -12.08 -14.37
CA ASP A 835 33.15 -12.48 -15.68
C ASP A 835 32.04 -13.08 -16.58
N PHE A 836 31.98 -12.61 -17.83
CA PHE A 836 31.03 -13.03 -18.85
C PHE A 836 31.76 -13.52 -20.10
N GLN A 837 31.41 -14.71 -20.58
CA GLN A 837 31.92 -15.21 -21.86
C GLN A 837 31.22 -14.50 -23.03
N VAL A 838 31.99 -13.98 -24.00
CA VAL A 838 31.43 -13.36 -25.19
C VAL A 838 31.02 -14.44 -26.18
N VAL A 839 29.72 -14.62 -26.45
CA VAL A 839 29.24 -15.70 -27.34
C VAL A 839 28.96 -15.25 -28.79
N GLY A 840 28.96 -13.94 -29.02
CA GLY A 840 28.74 -13.36 -30.35
C GLY A 840 28.78 -11.84 -30.34
N CYS A 841 28.73 -11.27 -31.54
CA CYS A 841 28.64 -9.82 -31.73
C CYS A 841 27.50 -9.47 -32.67
N PHE A 842 27.02 -8.22 -32.59
CA PHE A 842 25.93 -7.73 -33.43
C PHE A 842 26.22 -6.35 -34.04
N ARG A 843 25.54 -6.06 -35.15
CA ARG A 843 25.66 -4.77 -35.85
C ARG A 843 25.06 -3.65 -34.99
N GLY A 844 25.90 -2.76 -34.46
CA GLY A 844 25.47 -1.65 -33.59
C GLY A 844 26.55 -0.63 -33.25
#